data_AF-A0AAW9QZ12-F1
#
_entry.id   AF-A0AAW9QZ12-F1
#
_cell.length_a   1.000
_cell.length_b   1.000
_cell.length_c   1.000
_cell.angle_alpha   90.00
_cell.angle_beta   90.00
_cell.angle_gamma   90.00
#
_symmetry.space_group_name_H-M   'P 1'
#
loop_
_entity.id
_entity.type
_entity.pdbx_description
1 polymer ?
#
loop_
_entity_poly.entity_id
_entity_poly.type
_entity_poly.pdbx_seq_one_letter_code
_entity_poly.pdbx_strand_id
1 'polypeptide(L)'
;MNPDRPPSPELFSLSIDLSHPNLLAGFDHWLALGLLDDEQVKYVARWYLSCQIPTPEPAIDYPVIENTFPREEEALIPRSVSRQEKVRRLVTNAWESFREELSVRWLLFLGIFLVVLSSAVLAGTQWQNISRSTQYIILWSYTVIFWSIGFFLKRQANLQLTSQTLQIISLFLIPVNFWAIDTFGLWSSGTGLVVTVIATVSLLGILYFQSRSSLPILYTFGFLGLSLLQWGWGIDRFSIVAIYSGVILTGILLVFIVPRQEISRSVLGKSLLLYGGTILLIRGGFIDGLPREDLGLVIGIWGWIFPYYTSGETSAFIRSILEAIAVLFLSLGWGFTVLADFPLSATIISLFALHFFWKRLSRAWWTGDVISLFLVGLQLWFRIENLIPATIRESFVNNWVRITGDSIYSNTFYGITYFPYLVLWVLFSRWLYRRERLNLARIAEYLALVLGIFLTLNSISNPVARSINLSLSTATLLYTLFPQPIRVRLLYFTHSIALFTIASIVDTVFPNLDASGWSIVFLTLMAIEWIASMSRIPAVLAKSNWYFGFILASIAYLFLLPANASITPNPRSIAWLLTPIMLTVVAVKSPENRRREAAVFSSIALLIAQTLTLWQPETRIIGLGISVVLMLGNSFYLHQRFATRLHIGFILATIFVTLWQYGFQSETFAGLLLSPNWILANAEILSGLWLTGLAVRARRDSLFPLYADSIHEWGIFLCLGNLGILTLHLTLVVIGLFTPNRQVIASGFLLGTSLLFYSRNRLDNFAVWVVMWLGEIIAAESVLWTRRDFLLVSGINLLLGFAVLAITRPLLPRFPSVPAVKFAPLLFAGMAIFWRWGDWNAYTGLIILGASAIGFGVSLSLQNGQILGYLSLIGITAAIYECILYQASLQTGGNVSDLYLILSRVTVAIAFGYRLLVRWCRQKGRESLFSLSLPGLTAIAHGHWFVAVLWKFVGIPEYHPNPLFFAFSLVIAAYPILQGRNRPQGWWVYLGVADLYSTAIVARLFGPELEGFDPFFGAISCIFAFAFYEAPWERWGWRSDIWRNIAIGIPLLTAFLTFIPISYFSILLIAVFYAWIALRPGKIRWSYLSVAFANWGIFRFFIREDLTDVLFYAVLTGLSLLYIAQVDPFLRSRRVAKHYWRVAGSGLICVTAVLFHQETGGWIPAAIALATIVIGLGTRIRAFLFVGTSAFLLTVAYQLIVLGFEYSVLKWLIGLIVGILIISIAAIFERLKEQVIALWQNVLEQLRQWE
;
A
#
# COMPACT_ATOMS: atom_id res chain seq x y z
N MET A 1 -40.33 32.20 8.18
CA MET A 1 -39.06 31.46 8.36
C MET A 1 -39.32 30.36 9.36
N ASN A 2 -39.02 29.11 8.97
CA ASN A 2 -39.28 27.91 9.77
C ASN A 2 -38.21 27.81 10.88
N PRO A 3 -38.55 27.69 12.18
CA PRO A 3 -37.57 27.63 13.26
C PRO A 3 -36.67 26.37 13.22
N ASP A 4 -37.02 25.37 12.41
CA ASP A 4 -36.27 24.11 12.27
C ASP A 4 -35.33 24.04 11.05
N ARG A 5 -34.91 25.20 10.51
CA ARG A 5 -33.89 25.26 9.45
C ARG A 5 -32.81 26.28 9.79
N PRO A 6 -31.51 25.91 9.81
CA PRO A 6 -30.47 26.92 9.94
C PRO A 6 -30.42 27.78 8.67
N PRO A 7 -30.35 29.13 8.78
CA PRO A 7 -30.00 29.97 7.65
C PRO A 7 -28.51 29.78 7.34
N SER A 8 -28.15 29.80 6.07
CA SER A 8 -26.78 29.66 5.57
C SER A 8 -25.88 30.80 6.05
N PRO A 9 -24.70 30.52 6.64
CA PRO A 9 -23.63 31.50 6.71
C PRO A 9 -22.69 31.30 5.51
N GLU A 10 -22.54 32.36 4.70
CA GLU A 10 -21.30 32.56 3.98
C GLU A 10 -20.15 32.78 5.00
N LEU A 11 -18.94 32.39 4.60
CA LEU A 11 -17.63 32.47 5.26
C LEU A 11 -17.17 31.27 6.13
N PHE A 12 -16.05 30.68 5.67
CA PHE A 12 -15.12 29.73 6.30
C PHE A 12 -15.67 28.38 6.81
N SER A 13 -15.47 27.31 6.03
CA SER A 13 -15.61 25.94 6.51
C SER A 13 -14.34 25.50 7.26
N LEU A 14 -14.39 25.47 8.59
CA LEU A 14 -13.34 24.90 9.42
C LEU A 14 -13.77 23.48 9.86
N SER A 15 -13.02 22.45 9.46
CA SER A 15 -13.28 21.08 9.89
C SER A 15 -12.70 20.89 11.30
N ILE A 16 -13.56 20.90 12.31
CA ILE A 16 -13.17 20.74 13.72
C ILE A 16 -13.60 19.36 14.19
N ASP A 17 -12.68 18.63 14.83
CA ASP A 17 -12.99 17.38 15.52
C ASP A 17 -13.64 17.72 16.88
N LEU A 18 -14.96 17.47 16.98
CA LEU A 18 -15.75 17.73 18.19
C LEU A 18 -15.31 16.90 19.40
N SER A 19 -14.48 15.87 19.19
CA SER A 19 -13.94 15.02 20.26
C SER A 19 -12.54 15.43 20.74
N HIS A 20 -11.98 16.54 20.21
CA HIS A 20 -10.66 17.00 20.60
C HIS A 20 -10.66 17.52 22.06
N PRO A 21 -9.77 17.03 22.95
CA PRO A 21 -9.82 17.31 24.39
C PRO A 21 -9.60 18.78 24.76
N ASN A 22 -8.94 19.55 23.88
CA ASN A 22 -8.69 20.99 24.08
C ASN A 22 -9.62 21.89 23.26
N LEU A 23 -10.75 21.37 22.76
CA LEU A 23 -11.67 22.12 21.88
C LEU A 23 -12.19 23.41 22.53
N LEU A 24 -12.65 23.33 23.78
CA LEU A 24 -13.17 24.50 24.52
C LEU A 24 -12.06 25.53 24.78
N ALA A 25 -10.86 25.09 25.13
CA ALA A 25 -9.70 25.98 25.27
C ALA A 25 -9.30 26.65 23.93
N GLY A 26 -9.52 25.96 22.81
CA GLY A 26 -9.39 26.52 21.47
C GLY A 26 -10.42 27.60 21.17
N PHE A 27 -11.68 27.39 21.56
CA PHE A 27 -12.73 28.40 21.45
C PHE A 27 -12.46 29.61 22.34
N ASP A 28 -11.96 29.43 23.56
CA ASP A 28 -11.55 30.53 24.43
C ASP A 28 -10.43 31.36 23.81
N HIS A 29 -9.45 30.71 23.16
CA HIS A 29 -8.40 31.40 22.43
C HIS A 29 -8.91 32.16 21.21
N TRP A 30 -9.86 31.61 20.46
CA TRP A 30 -10.44 32.28 19.30
C TRP A 30 -11.39 33.42 19.68
N LEU A 31 -12.09 33.31 20.82
CA LEU A 31 -12.80 34.41 21.46
C LEU A 31 -11.84 35.53 21.89
N ALA A 32 -10.73 35.18 22.56
CA ALA A 32 -9.72 36.15 22.97
C ALA A 32 -9.04 36.86 21.78
N LEU A 33 -8.96 36.20 20.63
CA LEU A 33 -8.45 36.75 19.38
C LEU A 33 -9.54 37.48 18.55
N GLY A 34 -10.79 37.52 19.00
CA GLY A 34 -11.91 38.16 18.30
C GLY A 34 -12.32 37.45 17.00
N LEU A 35 -11.91 36.19 16.82
CA LEU A 35 -12.19 35.38 15.63
C LEU A 35 -13.56 34.68 15.72
N LEU A 36 -14.09 34.52 16.93
CA LEU A 36 -15.45 34.07 17.21
C LEU A 36 -16.09 35.03 18.21
N ASP A 37 -17.40 35.24 18.09
CA ASP A 37 -18.18 35.93 19.11
C ASP A 37 -18.87 34.95 20.09
N ASP A 38 -19.35 35.51 21.20
CA ASP A 38 -19.98 34.74 22.28
C ASP A 38 -21.32 34.09 21.84
N GLU A 39 -22.00 34.66 20.84
CA GLU A 39 -23.24 34.12 20.25
C GLU A 39 -22.95 32.89 19.37
N GLN A 40 -21.86 32.93 18.59
CA GLN A 40 -21.40 31.83 17.74
C GLN A 40 -20.97 30.62 18.58
N VAL A 41 -20.29 30.85 19.71
CA VAL A 41 -19.92 29.77 20.64
C VAL A 41 -21.17 29.16 21.28
N LYS A 42 -22.14 29.97 21.71
CA LYS A 42 -23.43 29.47 22.24
C LYS A 42 -24.23 28.70 21.20
N TYR A 43 -24.20 29.13 19.94
CA TYR A 43 -24.84 28.43 18.83
C TYR A 43 -24.25 27.03 18.65
N VAL A 44 -22.92 26.93 18.58
CA VAL A 44 -22.23 25.64 18.44
C VAL A 44 -22.49 24.75 19.66
N ALA A 45 -22.48 25.32 20.86
CA ALA A 45 -22.73 24.58 22.10
C ALA A 45 -24.15 24.01 22.17
N ARG A 46 -25.17 24.77 21.77
CA ARG A 46 -26.57 24.31 21.77
C ARG A 46 -26.83 23.20 20.77
N TRP A 47 -26.35 23.35 19.53
CA TRP A 47 -26.72 22.43 18.45
C TRP A 47 -25.81 21.21 18.31
N TYR A 48 -24.54 21.33 18.73
CA TYR A 48 -23.54 20.28 18.52
C TYR A 48 -22.92 19.73 19.81
N LEU A 49 -23.09 20.40 20.96
CA LEU A 49 -22.48 19.99 22.24
C LEU A 49 -23.50 19.78 23.38
N SER A 50 -24.79 19.59 23.07
CA SER A 50 -25.84 19.32 24.07
C SER A 50 -26.50 17.94 23.87
N CYS A 51 -26.97 17.32 24.96
CA CYS A 51 -27.70 16.04 24.95
C CYS A 51 -28.99 16.13 25.79
N GLN A 52 -30.02 15.33 25.45
CA GLN A 52 -31.28 15.29 26.20
C GLN A 52 -31.18 14.39 27.43
N ILE A 53 -31.72 14.87 28.56
CA ILE A 53 -31.76 14.17 29.85
C ILE A 53 -32.93 13.15 29.87
N PRO A 54 -32.75 11.88 30.30
CA PRO A 54 -33.82 10.88 30.28
C PRO A 54 -34.83 11.05 31.44
N THR A 55 -36.12 10.86 31.16
CA THR A 55 -37.24 10.84 32.14
C THR A 55 -37.30 9.54 32.95
N PRO A 56 -37.62 9.57 34.27
CA PRO A 56 -37.56 8.41 35.16
C PRO A 56 -38.84 7.55 35.18
N GLU A 57 -38.69 6.22 35.16
CA GLU A 57 -39.74 5.21 35.44
C GLU A 57 -39.71 4.75 36.93
N PRO A 58 -40.84 4.30 37.52
CA PRO A 58 -40.99 4.15 38.97
C PRO A 58 -40.36 2.86 39.54
N ALA A 59 -39.93 2.97 40.80
CA ALA A 59 -39.10 2.00 41.53
C ALA A 59 -39.86 0.73 41.99
N ILE A 60 -39.18 -0.42 41.91
CA ILE A 60 -39.49 -1.65 42.66
C ILE A 60 -38.38 -1.84 43.71
N ASP A 61 -38.82 -2.03 44.95
CA ASP A 61 -38.04 -2.08 46.19
C ASP A 61 -37.24 -3.39 46.34
N TYR A 62 -35.94 -3.29 46.61
CA TYR A 62 -35.12 -4.37 47.18
C TYR A 62 -34.11 -3.77 48.19
N PRO A 63 -33.77 -4.50 49.27
CA PRO A 63 -33.28 -3.91 50.51
C PRO A 63 -31.82 -3.43 50.46
N VAL A 64 -31.62 -2.30 51.15
CA VAL A 64 -30.35 -1.61 51.48
C VAL A 64 -29.50 -2.51 52.41
N ILE A 65 -28.17 -2.68 52.26
CA ILE A 65 -27.03 -1.87 52.75
C ILE A 65 -25.78 -2.68 52.29
N GLU A 66 -24.71 -2.15 51.66
CA GLU A 66 -23.66 -1.33 52.29
C GLU A 66 -22.75 -0.65 51.23
N ASN A 67 -22.28 0.55 51.58
CA ASN A 67 -21.62 1.54 50.72
C ASN A 67 -20.37 1.06 49.96
N THR A 68 -20.34 1.28 48.65
CA THR A 68 -19.12 1.64 47.92
C THR A 68 -19.46 2.52 46.71
N PHE A 69 -18.77 3.66 46.63
CA PHE A 69 -18.86 4.72 45.62
C PHE A 69 -19.13 4.24 44.17
N PRO A 70 -20.02 4.91 43.39
CA PRO A 70 -20.17 4.62 41.97
C PRO A 70 -18.94 5.10 41.20
N ARG A 71 -18.24 4.12 40.65
CA ARG A 71 -17.24 4.24 39.59
C ARG A 71 -17.93 4.74 38.32
N GLU A 72 -17.37 5.78 37.69
CA GLU A 72 -17.76 6.29 36.37
C GLU A 72 -18.09 5.16 35.38
N GLU A 73 -19.31 5.22 34.86
CA GLU A 73 -19.84 4.36 33.82
C GLU A 73 -19.30 4.84 32.47
N GLU A 74 -18.20 4.22 32.03
CA GLU A 74 -17.59 4.39 30.71
C GLU A 74 -18.65 4.08 29.61
N ALA A 75 -19.01 5.10 28.82
CA ALA A 75 -19.83 4.96 27.64
C ALA A 75 -19.29 3.85 26.71
N LEU A 76 -20.18 2.95 26.30
CA LEU A 76 -19.95 1.80 25.43
C LEU A 76 -19.54 2.23 24.00
N ILE A 77 -18.28 2.63 23.83
CA ILE A 77 -17.56 2.35 22.59
C ILE A 77 -17.40 0.82 22.56
N PRO A 78 -17.74 0.11 21.47
CA PRO A 78 -17.33 -1.28 21.35
C PRO A 78 -15.80 -1.25 21.25
N ARG A 79 -15.12 -1.37 22.39
CA ARG A 79 -13.70 -1.72 22.44
C ARG A 79 -13.59 -2.96 21.56
N SER A 80 -13.05 -2.79 20.36
CA SER A 80 -12.41 -3.88 19.66
C SER A 80 -11.30 -4.30 20.61
N VAL A 81 -11.62 -5.23 21.51
CA VAL A 81 -10.68 -5.80 22.47
C VAL A 81 -9.53 -6.26 21.60
N SER A 82 -8.46 -5.46 21.61
CA SER A 82 -7.38 -5.66 20.66
C SER A 82 -6.93 -7.09 20.86
N ARG A 83 -6.52 -7.78 19.80
CA ARG A 83 -5.97 -9.13 19.93
C ARG A 83 -4.89 -9.16 21.03
N GLN A 84 -4.17 -8.04 21.21
CA GLN A 84 -3.23 -7.80 22.32
C GLN A 84 -3.87 -7.73 23.70
N GLU A 85 -5.06 -7.18 23.89
CA GLU A 85 -5.73 -7.11 25.20
C GLU A 85 -6.44 -8.42 25.54
N LYS A 86 -6.96 -9.14 24.54
CA LYS A 86 -7.45 -10.53 24.69
C LYS A 86 -6.32 -11.51 24.96
N VAL A 87 -5.18 -11.37 24.28
CA VAL A 87 -3.96 -12.14 24.55
C VAL A 87 -3.35 -11.73 25.87
N ARG A 88 -3.33 -10.44 26.24
CA ARG A 88 -2.82 -9.99 27.53
C ARG A 88 -3.70 -10.47 28.67
N ARG A 89 -5.02 -10.45 28.53
CA ARG A 89 -5.97 -11.00 29.52
C ARG A 89 -5.95 -12.52 29.56
N LEU A 90 -5.75 -13.20 28.42
CA LEU A 90 -5.48 -14.64 28.37
C LEU A 90 -4.13 -14.99 29.00
N VAL A 91 -3.09 -14.20 28.79
CA VAL A 91 -1.75 -14.42 29.33
C VAL A 91 -1.70 -14.03 30.81
N THR A 92 -2.36 -12.96 31.26
CA THR A 92 -2.44 -12.65 32.70
C THR A 92 -3.35 -13.62 33.41
N ASN A 93 -4.52 -14.00 32.88
CA ASN A 93 -5.37 -15.00 33.53
C ASN A 93 -4.77 -16.41 33.43
N ALA A 94 -4.09 -16.74 32.34
CA ALA A 94 -3.35 -18.00 32.22
C ALA A 94 -2.12 -17.97 33.13
N TRP A 95 -1.39 -16.86 33.25
CA TRP A 95 -0.24 -16.74 34.15
C TRP A 95 -0.66 -16.73 35.61
N GLU A 96 -1.81 -16.15 35.95
CA GLU A 96 -2.38 -16.18 37.30
C GLU A 96 -2.95 -17.57 37.65
N SER A 97 -3.67 -18.22 36.73
CA SER A 97 -4.13 -19.61 36.89
C SER A 97 -2.95 -20.60 36.91
N PHE A 98 -1.93 -20.39 36.09
CA PHE A 98 -0.65 -21.11 36.11
C PHE A 98 0.03 -20.83 37.45
N ARG A 99 0.18 -19.59 37.91
CA ARG A 99 0.80 -19.24 39.19
C ARG A 99 0.11 -19.88 40.41
N GLU A 100 -1.22 -19.92 40.45
CA GLU A 100 -1.97 -20.49 41.58
C GLU A 100 -1.93 -22.02 41.64
N GLU A 101 -1.85 -22.68 40.49
CA GLU A 101 -1.95 -24.14 40.38
C GLU A 101 -0.59 -24.84 40.16
N LEU A 102 0.44 -24.11 39.72
CA LEU A 102 1.70 -24.65 39.20
C LEU A 102 2.91 -24.58 40.15
N SER A 103 2.92 -23.74 41.19
CA SER A 103 4.10 -23.69 42.08
C SER A 103 4.31 -25.01 42.82
N VAL A 104 3.25 -25.58 43.41
CA VAL A 104 3.34 -26.82 44.21
C VAL A 104 3.25 -28.07 43.32
N ARG A 105 2.26 -28.15 42.42
CA ARG A 105 2.01 -29.37 41.62
C ARG A 105 3.14 -29.68 40.66
N TRP A 106 3.79 -28.66 40.09
CA TRP A 106 4.89 -28.85 39.14
C TRP A 106 6.22 -29.09 39.82
N LEU A 107 6.49 -28.50 41.00
CA LEU A 107 7.62 -28.95 41.81
C LEU A 107 7.42 -30.42 42.19
N LEU A 108 6.21 -30.83 42.60
CA LEU A 108 5.93 -32.23 42.93
C LEU A 108 6.08 -33.16 41.70
N PHE A 109 5.55 -32.74 40.55
CA PHE A 109 5.69 -33.47 39.28
C PHE A 109 7.13 -33.53 38.79
N LEU A 110 7.87 -32.42 38.81
CA LEU A 110 9.28 -32.33 38.43
C LEU A 110 10.14 -33.18 39.36
N GLY A 111 9.87 -33.14 40.66
CA GLY A 111 10.58 -33.95 41.65
C GLY A 111 10.34 -35.44 41.43
N ILE A 112 9.09 -35.86 41.21
CA ILE A 112 8.76 -37.26 40.87
C ILE A 112 9.35 -37.64 39.52
N PHE A 113 9.30 -36.75 38.53
CA PHE A 113 9.91 -36.95 37.22
C PHE A 113 11.42 -37.10 37.33
N LEU A 114 12.11 -36.29 38.15
CA LEU A 114 13.55 -36.39 38.37
C LEU A 114 13.91 -37.70 39.07
N VAL A 115 13.10 -38.15 40.05
CA VAL A 115 13.28 -39.45 40.71
C VAL A 115 13.07 -40.61 39.73
N VAL A 116 12.01 -40.57 38.92
CA VAL A 116 11.71 -41.60 37.92
C VAL A 116 12.73 -41.60 36.79
N LEU A 117 13.11 -40.43 36.26
CA LEU A 117 14.11 -40.28 35.19
C LEU A 117 15.50 -40.65 35.68
N SER A 118 15.90 -40.23 36.88
CA SER A 118 17.17 -40.64 37.50
C SER A 118 17.21 -42.16 37.68
N SER A 119 16.11 -42.76 38.12
CA SER A 119 15.98 -44.21 38.22
C SER A 119 15.99 -44.91 36.87
N ALA A 120 15.41 -44.28 35.83
CA ALA A 120 15.45 -44.73 34.45
C ALA A 120 16.86 -44.63 33.84
N VAL A 121 17.69 -43.65 34.25
CA VAL A 121 19.09 -43.49 33.84
C VAL A 121 19.99 -44.53 34.53
N LEU A 122 19.77 -44.83 35.82
CA LEU A 122 20.43 -45.95 36.50
C LEU A 122 20.03 -47.28 35.87
N ALA A 123 18.73 -47.44 35.63
CA ALA A 123 18.18 -48.55 34.88
C ALA A 123 18.87 -48.68 33.52
N GLY A 124 18.90 -47.65 32.68
CA GLY A 124 19.51 -47.69 31.35
C GLY A 124 21.02 -47.98 31.35
N THR A 125 21.75 -47.54 32.37
CA THR A 125 23.20 -47.75 32.50
C THR A 125 23.58 -49.11 33.08
N GLN A 126 22.68 -49.76 33.83
CA GLN A 126 22.83 -51.11 34.38
C GLN A 126 21.88 -52.13 33.74
N TRP A 127 21.10 -51.73 32.74
CA TRP A 127 19.91 -52.47 32.27
C TRP A 127 20.28 -53.83 31.74
N GLN A 128 21.38 -53.89 30.98
CA GLN A 128 21.87 -55.12 30.36
C GLN A 128 22.38 -56.14 31.40
N ASN A 129 22.70 -55.71 32.62
CA ASN A 129 23.25 -56.56 33.68
C ASN A 129 22.18 -57.12 34.64
N ILE A 130 20.91 -56.74 34.47
CA ILE A 130 19.82 -57.10 35.38
C ILE A 130 18.80 -57.97 34.64
N SER A 131 18.28 -59.01 35.29
CA SER A 131 17.28 -59.90 34.67
C SER A 131 15.95 -59.18 34.37
N ARG A 132 15.26 -59.57 33.30
CA ARG A 132 13.99 -58.94 32.86
C ARG A 132 12.92 -58.88 33.95
N SER A 133 12.81 -59.92 34.78
CA SER A 133 11.89 -59.95 35.93
C SER A 133 12.26 -58.91 36.98
N THR A 134 13.55 -58.70 37.23
CA THR A 134 14.05 -57.71 38.20
C THR A 134 13.89 -56.28 37.66
N GLN A 135 14.11 -56.07 36.36
CA GLN A 135 13.82 -54.79 35.69
C GLN A 135 12.35 -54.38 35.87
N TYR A 136 11.43 -55.32 35.72
CA TYR A 136 10.01 -55.08 35.95
C TYR A 136 9.65 -54.83 37.42
N ILE A 137 10.23 -55.59 38.35
CA ILE A 137 9.99 -55.42 39.79
C ILE A 137 10.30 -53.99 40.25
N ILE A 138 11.29 -53.32 39.66
CA ILE A 138 11.59 -51.91 39.95
C ILE A 138 10.41 -51.00 39.60
N LEU A 139 9.84 -51.13 38.40
CA LEU A 139 8.68 -50.34 37.96
C LEU A 139 7.42 -50.63 38.80
N TRP A 140 7.17 -51.91 39.07
CA TRP A 140 6.08 -52.35 39.91
C TRP A 140 6.21 -51.78 41.34
N SER A 141 7.42 -51.80 41.90
CA SER A 141 7.71 -51.25 43.24
C SER A 141 7.39 -49.76 43.33
N TYR A 142 7.74 -48.97 42.31
CA TYR A 142 7.35 -47.55 42.27
C TYR A 142 5.84 -47.35 42.32
N THR A 143 5.10 -48.19 41.60
CA THR A 143 3.63 -48.11 41.53
C THR A 143 2.99 -48.41 42.88
N VAL A 144 3.47 -49.45 43.58
CA VAL A 144 3.01 -49.85 44.91
C VAL A 144 3.43 -48.84 45.98
N ILE A 145 4.66 -48.32 45.92
CA ILE A 145 5.19 -47.34 46.88
C ILE A 145 4.44 -46.02 46.76
N PHE A 146 4.25 -45.49 45.55
CA PHE A 146 3.49 -44.25 45.34
C PHE A 146 2.03 -44.41 45.78
N TRP A 147 1.40 -45.55 45.51
CA TRP A 147 0.05 -45.84 46.01
C TRP A 147 0.02 -45.88 47.55
N SER A 148 0.94 -46.62 48.18
CA SER A 148 0.98 -46.81 49.64
C SER A 148 1.25 -45.50 50.39
N ILE A 149 2.23 -44.73 49.94
CA ILE A 149 2.57 -43.41 50.50
C ILE A 149 1.41 -42.44 50.25
N GLY A 150 0.87 -42.39 49.03
CA GLY A 150 -0.28 -41.55 48.70
C GLY A 150 -1.50 -41.90 49.57
N PHE A 151 -1.77 -43.18 49.81
CA PHE A 151 -2.83 -43.64 50.70
C PHE A 151 -2.61 -43.24 52.16
N PHE A 152 -1.38 -43.34 52.66
CA PHE A 152 -1.02 -42.91 54.01
C PHE A 152 -1.18 -41.39 54.19
N LEU A 153 -0.69 -40.60 53.23
CA LEU A 153 -0.77 -39.13 53.26
C LEU A 153 -2.20 -38.60 53.12
N LYS A 154 -3.15 -39.39 52.58
CA LYS A 154 -4.57 -39.01 52.45
C LYS A 154 -5.22 -38.65 53.79
N ARG A 155 -4.67 -39.16 54.90
CA ARG A 155 -5.19 -38.92 56.26
C ARG A 155 -4.80 -37.54 56.82
N GLN A 156 -3.89 -36.80 56.16
CA GLN A 156 -3.43 -35.49 56.62
C GLN A 156 -4.11 -34.36 55.84
N ALA A 157 -4.80 -33.45 56.55
CA ALA A 157 -5.55 -32.34 55.93
C ALA A 157 -4.66 -31.36 55.15
N ASN A 158 -3.37 -31.25 55.51
CA ASN A 158 -2.43 -30.28 54.93
C ASN A 158 -1.56 -30.83 53.78
N LEU A 159 -1.77 -32.10 53.37
CA LEU A 159 -1.03 -32.76 52.28
C LEU A 159 -1.97 -33.44 51.27
N GLN A 160 -3.22 -32.98 51.18
CA GLN A 160 -4.23 -33.56 50.32
C GLN A 160 -3.81 -33.52 48.84
N LEU A 161 -3.09 -32.50 48.40
CA LEU A 161 -2.67 -32.37 47.01
C LEU A 161 -1.52 -33.34 46.67
N THR A 162 -0.54 -33.44 47.57
CA THR A 162 0.55 -34.43 47.49
C THR A 162 0.00 -35.86 47.46
N SER A 163 -0.94 -36.18 48.36
CA SER A 163 -1.62 -37.49 48.41
C SER A 163 -2.37 -37.81 47.11
N GLN A 164 -3.18 -36.86 46.61
CA GLN A 164 -3.93 -37.02 45.37
C GLN A 164 -3.01 -37.20 44.16
N THR A 165 -1.89 -36.48 44.10
CA THR A 165 -0.94 -36.57 42.98
C THR A 165 -0.24 -37.92 42.95
N LEU A 166 0.25 -38.42 44.09
CA LEU A 166 0.86 -39.76 44.18
C LEU A 166 -0.13 -40.88 43.82
N GLN A 167 -1.39 -40.72 44.25
CA GLN A 167 -2.49 -41.63 43.91
C GLN A 167 -2.84 -41.58 42.40
N ILE A 168 -2.91 -40.40 41.78
CA ILE A 168 -3.16 -40.32 40.32
C ILE A 168 -2.01 -40.92 39.53
N ILE A 169 -0.77 -40.68 39.96
CA ILE A 169 0.43 -41.27 39.33
C ILE A 169 0.42 -42.79 39.44
N SER A 170 0.03 -43.36 40.59
CA SER A 170 -0.09 -44.82 40.72
C SER A 170 -1.12 -45.39 39.75
N LEU A 171 -2.25 -44.70 39.50
CA LEU A 171 -3.23 -45.13 38.48
C LEU A 171 -2.70 -45.00 37.06
N PHE A 172 -1.95 -43.94 36.74
CA PHE A 172 -1.33 -43.76 35.43
C PHE A 172 -0.23 -44.78 35.14
N LEU A 173 0.46 -45.27 36.17
CA LEU A 173 1.45 -46.33 36.00
C LEU A 173 0.79 -47.69 35.69
N ILE A 174 -0.49 -47.92 35.97
CA ILE A 174 -1.13 -49.23 35.77
C ILE A 174 -1.07 -49.69 34.30
N PRO A 175 -1.54 -48.93 33.29
CA PRO A 175 -1.40 -49.32 31.89
C PRO A 175 0.07 -49.51 31.47
N VAL A 176 0.98 -48.70 32.02
CA VAL A 176 2.44 -48.80 31.74
C VAL A 176 3.02 -50.10 32.31
N ASN A 177 2.54 -50.55 33.48
CA ASN A 177 2.93 -51.85 34.05
C ASN A 177 2.43 -53.01 33.20
N PHE A 178 1.20 -52.98 32.68
CA PHE A 178 0.70 -54.01 31.76
C PHE A 178 1.47 -54.02 30.44
N TRP A 179 1.80 -52.84 29.90
CA TRP A 179 2.70 -52.71 28.76
C TRP A 179 4.10 -53.27 29.07
N ALA A 180 4.67 -53.00 30.23
CA ALA A 180 5.99 -53.50 30.61
C ALA A 180 6.03 -55.03 30.83
N ILE A 181 4.98 -55.62 31.42
CA ILE A 181 4.80 -57.08 31.46
C ILE A 181 4.90 -57.65 30.03
N ASP A 182 4.30 -56.93 29.09
CA ASP A 182 4.30 -57.26 27.67
C ASP A 182 5.66 -57.16 26.99
N THR A 183 6.30 -56.00 27.05
CA THR A 183 7.59 -55.78 26.41
C THR A 183 8.72 -56.62 26.99
N PHE A 184 8.71 -56.91 28.30
CA PHE A 184 9.72 -57.78 28.91
C PHE A 184 9.46 -59.28 28.69
N GLY A 185 8.30 -59.65 28.14
CA GLY A 185 7.93 -61.03 27.83
C GLY A 185 7.90 -61.92 29.08
N LEU A 186 7.45 -61.40 30.22
CA LEU A 186 7.57 -62.08 31.52
C LEU A 186 6.85 -63.43 31.57
N TRP A 187 5.80 -63.62 30.77
CA TRP A 187 5.09 -64.91 30.63
C TRP A 187 5.95 -66.03 30.04
N SER A 188 7.04 -65.71 29.34
CA SER A 188 7.91 -66.70 28.71
C SER A 188 8.85 -67.41 29.69
N SER A 189 8.93 -66.93 30.95
CA SER A 189 9.81 -67.47 32.00
C SER A 189 9.02 -67.86 33.24
N GLY A 190 9.37 -68.98 33.89
CA GLY A 190 8.65 -69.47 35.07
C GLY A 190 8.65 -68.47 36.25
N THR A 191 9.78 -67.78 36.48
CA THR A 191 9.88 -66.71 37.48
C THR A 191 9.12 -65.46 37.08
N GLY A 192 9.15 -65.09 35.80
CA GLY A 192 8.37 -63.97 35.28
C GLY A 192 6.85 -64.20 35.36
N LEU A 193 6.38 -65.45 35.25
CA LEU A 193 4.96 -65.79 35.39
C LEU A 193 4.48 -65.52 36.83
N VAL A 194 5.24 -65.94 37.84
CA VAL A 194 4.94 -65.64 39.26
C VAL A 194 4.90 -64.13 39.50
N VAL A 195 5.90 -63.40 39.01
CA VAL A 195 5.96 -61.92 39.12
C VAL A 195 4.75 -61.27 38.42
N THR A 196 4.34 -61.78 37.25
CA THR A 196 3.20 -61.29 36.49
C THR A 196 1.88 -61.48 37.25
N VAL A 197 1.68 -62.65 37.89
CA VAL A 197 0.47 -62.92 38.67
C VAL A 197 0.39 -61.99 39.88
N ILE A 198 1.49 -61.87 40.64
CA ILE A 198 1.55 -60.98 41.82
C ILE A 198 1.29 -59.53 41.40
N ALA A 199 1.95 -59.07 40.34
CA ALA A 199 1.80 -57.71 39.85
C ALA A 199 0.38 -57.46 39.34
N THR A 200 -0.20 -58.37 38.55
CA THR A 200 -1.58 -58.23 38.05
C THR A 200 -2.57 -58.13 39.19
N VAL A 201 -2.53 -59.05 40.17
CA VAL A 201 -3.44 -59.02 41.33
C VAL A 201 -3.28 -57.72 42.13
N SER A 202 -2.05 -57.28 42.35
CA SER A 202 -1.78 -56.04 43.09
C SER A 202 -2.26 -54.79 42.34
N LEU A 203 -2.05 -54.70 41.01
CA LEU A 203 -2.48 -53.57 40.18
C LEU A 203 -4.01 -53.50 40.07
N LEU A 204 -4.67 -54.65 39.93
CA LEU A 204 -6.14 -54.77 40.00
C LEU A 204 -6.67 -54.33 41.36
N GLY A 205 -6.01 -54.76 42.45
CA GLY A 205 -6.32 -54.34 43.80
C GLY A 205 -6.19 -52.83 43.98
N ILE A 206 -5.05 -52.25 43.56
CA ILE A 206 -4.80 -50.80 43.60
C ILE A 206 -5.90 -50.06 42.84
N LEU A 207 -6.21 -50.47 41.60
CA LEU A 207 -7.25 -49.87 40.78
C LEU A 207 -8.60 -49.91 41.50
N TYR A 208 -9.03 -51.09 41.97
CA TYR A 208 -10.33 -51.27 42.62
C TYR A 208 -10.46 -50.48 43.93
N PHE A 209 -9.48 -50.58 44.83
CA PHE A 209 -9.53 -49.90 46.13
C PHE A 209 -9.49 -48.38 46.00
N GLN A 210 -8.79 -47.88 44.99
CA GLN A 210 -8.68 -46.45 44.74
C GLN A 210 -9.87 -45.90 43.95
N SER A 211 -10.45 -46.70 43.04
CA SER A 211 -11.58 -46.29 42.21
C SER A 211 -12.92 -46.43 42.91
N ARG A 212 -13.12 -47.41 43.80
CA ARG A 212 -14.43 -47.69 44.45
C ARG A 212 -15.04 -46.50 45.19
N SER A 213 -14.22 -45.59 45.70
CA SER A 213 -14.67 -44.41 46.45
C SER A 213 -14.84 -43.16 45.60
N SER A 214 -14.33 -43.17 44.36
CA SER A 214 -14.08 -41.93 43.60
C SER A 214 -14.54 -41.99 42.14
N LEU A 215 -14.76 -43.20 41.60
CA LEU A 215 -15.13 -43.43 40.22
C LEU A 215 -16.30 -44.41 40.11
N PRO A 216 -17.29 -44.13 39.26
CA PRO A 216 -18.30 -45.10 38.87
C PRO A 216 -17.71 -46.40 38.34
N ILE A 217 -18.40 -47.51 38.57
CA ILE A 217 -17.94 -48.86 38.22
C ILE A 217 -17.63 -49.01 36.72
N LEU A 218 -18.39 -48.30 35.87
CA LEU A 218 -18.22 -48.29 34.42
C LEU A 218 -16.87 -47.70 33.97
N TYR A 219 -16.39 -46.62 34.62
CA TYR A 219 -15.07 -46.04 34.35
C TYR A 219 -13.95 -46.96 34.81
N THR A 220 -14.16 -47.64 35.95
CA THR A 220 -13.19 -48.61 36.49
C THR A 220 -13.02 -49.79 35.53
N PHE A 221 -14.12 -50.39 35.08
CA PHE A 221 -14.07 -51.50 34.11
C PHE A 221 -13.56 -51.06 32.74
N GLY A 222 -13.92 -49.86 32.27
CA GLY A 222 -13.39 -49.31 31.01
C GLY A 222 -11.88 -49.09 31.06
N PHE A 223 -11.37 -48.49 32.13
CA PHE A 223 -9.93 -48.27 32.30
C PHE A 223 -9.16 -49.57 32.51
N LEU A 224 -9.77 -50.52 33.22
CA LEU A 224 -9.24 -51.88 33.34
C LEU A 224 -9.15 -52.57 31.98
N GLY A 225 -10.21 -52.51 31.18
CA GLY A 225 -10.21 -53.06 29.82
C GLY A 225 -9.10 -52.47 28.96
N LEU A 226 -8.91 -51.15 28.98
CA LEU A 226 -7.82 -50.47 28.26
C LEU A 226 -6.43 -50.87 28.78
N SER A 227 -6.30 -51.13 30.07
CA SER A 227 -5.03 -51.58 30.67
C SER A 227 -4.69 -53.01 30.28
N LEU A 228 -5.69 -53.91 30.22
CA LEU A 228 -5.51 -55.30 29.80
C LEU A 228 -5.21 -55.43 28.30
N LEU A 229 -5.75 -54.53 27.47
CA LEU A 229 -5.45 -54.47 26.04
C LEU A 229 -3.97 -54.11 25.74
N GLN A 230 -3.19 -53.70 26.74
CA GLN A 230 -1.73 -53.55 26.62
C GLN A 230 -0.97 -54.89 26.64
N TRP A 231 -1.65 -56.01 26.85
CA TRP A 231 -1.04 -57.32 26.94
C TRP A 231 -1.44 -58.19 25.73
N GLY A 232 -0.54 -59.04 25.23
CA GLY A 232 -0.77 -59.98 24.14
C GLY A 232 -0.24 -59.51 22.78
N TRP A 233 0.57 -58.45 22.72
CA TRP A 233 1.01 -57.85 21.45
C TRP A 233 2.08 -58.65 20.70
N GLY A 234 2.60 -59.72 21.32
CA GLY A 234 3.44 -60.70 20.63
C GLY A 234 2.69 -61.62 19.66
N ILE A 235 1.35 -61.56 19.60
CA ILE A 235 0.51 -62.31 18.66
C ILE A 235 0.33 -61.47 17.39
N ASP A 236 0.54 -62.09 16.22
CA ASP A 236 0.42 -61.40 14.93
C ASP A 236 -0.96 -60.73 14.76
N ARG A 237 -0.95 -59.47 14.31
CA ARG A 237 -2.11 -58.56 14.16
C ARG A 237 -2.95 -58.26 15.40
N PHE A 238 -2.65 -58.86 16.57
CA PHE A 238 -3.41 -58.58 17.79
C PHE A 238 -3.26 -57.12 18.26
N SER A 239 -2.09 -56.51 18.03
CA SER A 239 -1.84 -55.08 18.32
C SER A 239 -2.84 -54.15 17.62
N ILE A 240 -3.18 -54.41 16.36
CA ILE A 240 -4.19 -53.65 15.61
C ILE A 240 -5.57 -53.86 16.24
N VAL A 241 -5.95 -55.11 16.51
CA VAL A 241 -7.25 -55.43 17.15
C VAL A 241 -7.37 -54.74 18.51
N ALA A 242 -6.32 -54.77 19.33
CA ALA A 242 -6.30 -54.15 20.65
C ALA A 242 -6.49 -52.62 20.58
N ILE A 243 -5.85 -51.97 19.61
CA ILE A 243 -5.98 -50.52 19.36
C ILE A 243 -7.41 -50.17 18.91
N TYR A 244 -7.97 -50.88 17.92
CA TYR A 244 -9.33 -50.64 17.43
C TYR A 244 -10.38 -50.91 18.51
N SER A 245 -10.27 -52.01 19.26
CA SER A 245 -11.15 -52.33 20.38
C SER A 245 -11.04 -51.29 21.50
N GLY A 246 -9.85 -50.80 21.82
CA GLY A 246 -9.64 -49.76 22.83
C GLY A 246 -10.27 -48.42 22.44
N VAL A 247 -10.14 -48.03 21.17
CA VAL A 247 -10.75 -46.79 20.65
C VAL A 247 -12.28 -46.89 20.58
N ILE A 248 -12.82 -48.02 20.13
CA ILE A 248 -14.26 -48.27 20.10
C ILE A 248 -14.83 -48.30 21.52
N LEU A 249 -14.19 -49.01 22.45
CA LEU A 249 -14.60 -49.08 23.85
C LEU A 249 -14.66 -47.68 24.48
N THR A 250 -13.61 -46.88 24.26
CA THR A 250 -13.57 -45.50 24.77
C THR A 250 -14.64 -44.62 24.14
N GLY A 251 -14.89 -44.77 22.83
CA GLY A 251 -15.93 -44.03 22.10
C GLY A 251 -17.34 -44.39 22.57
N ILE A 252 -17.66 -45.67 22.72
CA ILE A 252 -18.97 -46.14 23.22
C ILE A 252 -19.22 -45.57 24.62
N LEU A 253 -18.23 -45.66 25.51
CA LEU A 253 -18.34 -45.16 26.87
C LEU A 253 -18.52 -43.64 26.90
N LEU A 254 -17.66 -42.87 26.23
CA LEU A 254 -17.67 -41.40 26.31
C LEU A 254 -18.77 -40.71 25.49
N VAL A 255 -19.18 -41.28 24.35
CA VAL A 255 -20.14 -40.64 23.41
C VAL A 255 -21.57 -41.09 23.64
N PHE A 256 -21.80 -42.37 23.94
CA PHE A 256 -23.14 -42.96 23.93
C PHE A 256 -23.69 -43.32 25.32
N ILE A 257 -22.86 -43.88 26.20
CA ILE A 257 -23.32 -44.42 27.49
C ILE A 257 -23.23 -43.35 28.61
N VAL A 258 -22.05 -42.76 28.83
CA VAL A 258 -21.81 -41.81 29.92
C VAL A 258 -22.65 -40.53 29.85
N PRO A 259 -22.86 -39.87 28.68
CA PRO A 259 -23.59 -38.61 28.63
C PRO A 259 -25.09 -38.71 28.96
N ARG A 260 -25.67 -39.92 28.94
CA ARG A 260 -27.11 -40.17 29.18
C ARG A 260 -27.45 -40.42 30.66
N GLN A 261 -26.47 -40.52 31.54
CA GLN A 261 -26.65 -40.75 32.98
C GLN A 261 -26.08 -39.59 33.80
N GLU A 262 -26.64 -39.30 35.00
CA GLU A 262 -26.11 -38.28 35.95
C GLU A 262 -24.65 -38.54 36.41
N ILE A 263 -24.09 -39.69 36.01
CA ILE A 263 -22.71 -40.15 36.15
C ILE A 263 -21.67 -39.22 35.45
N SER A 264 -22.13 -38.24 34.67
CA SER A 264 -21.36 -37.30 33.82
C SER A 264 -20.30 -36.41 34.52
N ARG A 265 -20.29 -36.29 35.86
CA ARG A 265 -19.45 -35.29 36.58
C ARG A 265 -18.03 -35.72 36.93
N SER A 266 -17.64 -36.99 36.79
CA SER A 266 -16.28 -37.42 37.16
C SER A 266 -15.23 -37.06 36.09
N VAL A 267 -14.52 -35.95 36.28
CA VAL A 267 -13.39 -35.51 35.42
C VAL A 267 -12.28 -36.58 35.39
N LEU A 268 -11.92 -37.11 36.57
CA LEU A 268 -10.87 -38.14 36.70
C LEU A 268 -11.18 -39.41 35.91
N GLY A 269 -12.43 -39.89 35.91
CA GLY A 269 -12.84 -41.08 35.16
C GLY A 269 -12.69 -40.89 33.64
N LYS A 270 -13.08 -39.72 33.12
CA LYS A 270 -12.89 -39.38 31.70
C LYS A 270 -11.40 -39.25 31.36
N SER A 271 -10.58 -38.67 32.25
CA SER A 271 -9.14 -38.53 32.04
C SER A 271 -8.44 -39.89 32.00
N LEU A 272 -8.85 -40.84 32.84
CA LEU A 272 -8.30 -42.19 32.85
C LEU A 272 -8.62 -42.96 31.56
N LEU A 273 -9.85 -42.91 31.06
CA LEU A 273 -10.21 -43.54 29.78
C LEU A 273 -9.42 -42.95 28.59
N LEU A 274 -9.32 -41.61 28.53
CA LEU A 274 -8.51 -40.96 27.49
C LEU A 274 -7.03 -41.31 27.62
N TYR A 275 -6.48 -41.35 28.84
CA TYR A 275 -5.09 -41.71 29.08
C TYR A 275 -4.81 -43.17 28.66
N GLY A 276 -5.64 -44.12 29.10
CA GLY A 276 -5.49 -45.54 28.77
C GLY A 276 -5.51 -45.81 27.26
N GLY A 277 -6.46 -45.19 26.54
CA GLY A 277 -6.51 -45.32 25.08
C GLY A 277 -5.41 -44.53 24.35
N THR A 278 -4.94 -43.41 24.90
CA THR A 278 -3.82 -42.65 24.33
C THR A 278 -2.51 -43.43 24.45
N ILE A 279 -2.28 -44.15 25.56
CA ILE A 279 -1.11 -45.04 25.68
C ILE A 279 -1.17 -46.16 24.63
N LEU A 280 -2.32 -46.79 24.42
CA LEU A 280 -2.48 -47.83 23.38
C LEU A 280 -2.09 -47.28 21.99
N LEU A 281 -2.52 -46.05 21.67
CA LEU A 281 -2.19 -45.40 20.40
C LEU A 281 -0.72 -45.00 20.28
N ILE A 282 -0.12 -44.44 21.33
CA ILE A 282 1.31 -44.07 21.34
C ILE A 282 2.17 -45.30 21.12
N ARG A 283 1.85 -46.39 21.82
CA ARG A 283 2.57 -47.64 21.72
C ARG A 283 2.51 -48.22 20.31
N GLY A 284 1.31 -48.32 19.73
CA GLY A 284 1.12 -48.83 18.37
C GLY A 284 1.76 -47.97 17.28
N GLY A 285 1.68 -46.64 17.42
CA GLY A 285 2.13 -45.71 16.38
C GLY A 285 3.64 -45.41 16.39
N PHE A 286 4.26 -45.30 17.57
CA PHE A 286 5.65 -44.84 17.68
C PHE A 286 6.64 -45.92 18.12
N ILE A 287 6.20 -46.97 18.80
CA ILE A 287 7.09 -47.95 19.43
C ILE A 287 7.13 -49.23 18.60
N ASP A 288 5.96 -49.82 18.34
CA ASP A 288 5.85 -51.06 17.55
C ASP A 288 5.80 -50.79 16.03
N GLY A 289 5.80 -49.51 15.62
CA GLY A 289 6.03 -49.09 14.24
C GLY A 289 4.96 -49.56 13.25
N LEU A 290 3.70 -49.71 13.67
CA LEU A 290 2.63 -50.19 12.80
C LEU A 290 2.48 -49.31 11.55
N PRO A 291 2.10 -49.89 10.39
CA PRO A 291 1.88 -49.13 9.16
C PRO A 291 0.92 -47.97 9.40
N ARG A 292 1.33 -46.77 8.97
CA ARG A 292 0.56 -45.52 9.18
C ARG A 292 -0.82 -45.57 8.53
N GLU A 293 -0.99 -46.43 7.54
CA GLU A 293 -2.22 -46.68 6.77
C GLU A 293 -3.29 -47.37 7.64
N ASP A 294 -2.89 -48.37 8.44
CA ASP A 294 -3.78 -49.14 9.32
C ASP A 294 -4.25 -48.34 10.54
N LEU A 295 -3.48 -47.31 10.94
CA LEU A 295 -3.77 -46.44 12.07
C LEU A 295 -4.59 -45.20 11.71
N GLY A 296 -4.68 -44.83 10.43
CA GLY A 296 -5.31 -43.58 9.99
C GLY A 296 -6.77 -43.44 10.42
N LEU A 297 -7.57 -44.50 10.28
CA LEU A 297 -8.97 -44.53 10.72
C LEU A 297 -9.10 -44.40 12.24
N VAL A 298 -8.25 -45.10 12.99
CA VAL A 298 -8.27 -45.06 14.46
C VAL A 298 -7.91 -43.67 14.98
N ILE A 299 -6.87 -43.05 14.41
CA ILE A 299 -6.44 -41.69 14.76
C ILE A 299 -7.56 -40.68 14.49
N GLY A 300 -8.27 -40.83 13.35
CA GLY A 300 -9.42 -40.01 13.01
C GLY A 300 -10.59 -40.17 13.99
N ILE A 301 -10.94 -41.42 14.34
CA ILE A 301 -11.99 -41.72 15.34
C ILE A 301 -11.58 -41.17 16.72
N TRP A 302 -10.30 -41.29 17.09
CA TRP A 302 -9.78 -40.75 18.33
C TRP A 302 -9.96 -39.23 18.41
N GLY A 303 -9.63 -38.51 17.34
CA GLY A 303 -9.88 -37.07 17.21
C GLY A 303 -11.36 -36.68 17.33
N TRP A 304 -12.27 -37.52 16.82
CA TRP A 304 -13.72 -37.32 16.96
C TRP A 304 -14.25 -37.50 18.39
N ILE A 305 -13.60 -38.34 19.21
CA ILE A 305 -14.02 -38.64 20.60
C ILE A 305 -13.62 -37.51 21.58
N PHE A 306 -12.46 -36.87 21.40
CA PHE A 306 -11.92 -35.82 22.30
C PHE A 306 -12.90 -34.71 22.74
N PRO A 307 -13.72 -34.13 21.84
CA PRO A 307 -14.66 -33.06 22.20
C PRO A 307 -15.73 -33.48 23.23
N TYR A 308 -16.03 -34.77 23.31
CA TYR A 308 -17.02 -35.32 24.25
C TYR A 308 -16.49 -35.44 25.69
N TYR A 309 -15.20 -35.17 25.92
CA TYR A 309 -14.61 -35.00 27.25
C TYR A 309 -15.18 -33.78 28.00
N THR A 310 -15.60 -32.75 27.26
CA THR A 310 -15.91 -31.42 27.82
C THR A 310 -17.33 -31.34 28.38
N SER A 311 -17.49 -31.58 29.68
CA SER A 311 -18.71 -31.22 30.45
C SER A 311 -18.68 -29.75 30.87
N GLY A 312 -19.85 -29.19 31.23
CA GLY A 312 -20.05 -27.76 31.55
C GLY A 312 -19.14 -27.13 32.63
N GLU A 313 -18.37 -27.93 33.35
CA GLU A 313 -17.42 -27.51 34.40
C GLU A 313 -15.97 -27.27 33.89
N THR A 314 -15.67 -27.58 32.62
CA THR A 314 -14.31 -27.35 32.06
C THR A 314 -14.10 -25.90 31.64
N SER A 315 -12.94 -25.33 32.01
CA SER A 315 -12.58 -23.96 31.64
C SER A 315 -12.56 -23.78 30.10
N ALA A 316 -12.91 -22.58 29.65
CA ALA A 316 -12.95 -22.27 28.22
C ALA A 316 -11.60 -22.52 27.51
N PHE A 317 -10.48 -22.32 28.22
CA PHE A 317 -9.12 -22.57 27.72
C PHE A 317 -8.86 -24.06 27.45
N ILE A 318 -9.18 -24.94 28.42
CA ILE A 318 -8.99 -26.39 28.28
C ILE A 318 -9.87 -26.93 27.15
N ARG A 319 -11.12 -26.46 27.07
CA ARG A 319 -12.02 -26.82 25.96
C ARG A 319 -11.45 -26.42 24.60
N SER A 320 -10.88 -25.22 24.46
CA SER A 320 -10.25 -24.78 23.22
C SER A 320 -9.01 -25.60 22.85
N ILE A 321 -8.17 -25.98 23.82
CA ILE A 321 -7.03 -26.87 23.56
C ILE A 321 -7.51 -28.24 23.09
N LEU A 322 -8.51 -28.81 23.76
CA LEU A 322 -9.05 -30.13 23.39
C LEU A 322 -9.71 -30.13 22.02
N GLU A 323 -10.42 -29.05 21.66
CA GLU A 323 -10.95 -28.89 20.31
C GLU A 323 -9.84 -28.71 19.26
N ALA A 324 -8.72 -28.08 19.60
CA ALA A 324 -7.56 -27.99 18.72
C ALA A 324 -6.88 -29.35 18.54
N ILE A 325 -6.74 -30.14 19.61
CA ILE A 325 -6.23 -31.51 19.59
C ILE A 325 -7.16 -32.42 18.77
N ALA A 326 -8.48 -32.28 18.94
CA ALA A 326 -9.47 -33.00 18.16
C ALA A 326 -9.34 -32.70 16.65
N VAL A 327 -9.19 -31.42 16.28
CA VAL A 327 -8.94 -31.01 14.90
C VAL A 327 -7.61 -31.59 14.40
N LEU A 328 -6.54 -31.53 15.19
CA LEU A 328 -5.23 -32.09 14.83
C LEU A 328 -5.33 -33.59 14.52
N PHE A 329 -5.97 -34.38 15.39
CA PHE A 329 -6.12 -35.82 15.17
C PHE A 329 -7.04 -36.15 13.99
N LEU A 330 -8.14 -35.41 13.81
CA LEU A 330 -8.99 -35.54 12.62
C LEU A 330 -8.21 -35.23 11.34
N SER A 331 -7.39 -34.18 11.33
CA SER A 331 -6.53 -33.82 10.20
C SER A 331 -5.41 -34.83 9.95
N LEU A 332 -4.79 -35.38 11.00
CA LEU A 332 -3.75 -36.41 10.87
C LEU A 332 -4.34 -37.74 10.36
N GLY A 333 -5.47 -38.18 10.91
CA GLY A 333 -6.17 -39.38 10.43
C GLY A 333 -6.64 -39.22 8.98
N TRP A 334 -7.17 -38.04 8.63
CA TRP A 334 -7.50 -37.69 7.26
C TRP A 334 -6.26 -37.72 6.34
N GLY A 335 -5.14 -37.12 6.76
CA GLY A 335 -3.90 -37.10 5.98
C GLY A 335 -3.34 -38.50 5.70
N PHE A 336 -3.31 -39.37 6.71
CA PHE A 336 -2.82 -40.74 6.55
C PHE A 336 -3.72 -41.60 5.66
N THR A 337 -5.04 -41.44 5.73
CA THR A 337 -5.98 -42.21 4.89
C THR A 337 -6.08 -41.70 3.46
N VAL A 338 -5.85 -40.40 3.24
CA VAL A 338 -5.87 -39.76 1.91
C VAL A 338 -4.59 -40.07 1.13
N LEU A 339 -3.43 -40.08 1.79
CA LEU A 339 -2.14 -40.37 1.15
C LEU A 339 -1.97 -41.86 0.77
N ALA A 340 -2.73 -42.74 1.41
CA ALA A 340 -2.65 -44.19 1.22
C ALA A 340 -3.78 -44.77 0.32
N ASP A 341 -4.59 -43.91 -0.33
CA ASP A 341 -5.68 -44.30 -1.25
C ASP A 341 -6.67 -45.36 -0.72
N PHE A 342 -7.04 -45.30 0.56
CA PHE A 342 -8.12 -46.11 1.13
C PHE A 342 -9.46 -45.34 1.13
N PRO A 343 -10.33 -45.49 0.11
CA PRO A 343 -11.48 -44.61 -0.09
C PRO A 343 -12.52 -44.69 1.03
N LEU A 344 -12.71 -45.87 1.62
CA LEU A 344 -13.73 -46.07 2.66
C LEU A 344 -13.33 -45.42 4.00
N SER A 345 -12.08 -45.61 4.43
CA SER A 345 -11.54 -45.03 5.66
C SER A 345 -11.53 -43.50 5.62
N ALA A 346 -11.09 -42.91 4.51
CA ALA A 346 -11.12 -41.45 4.32
C ALA A 346 -12.55 -40.89 4.32
N THR A 347 -13.51 -41.59 3.70
CA THR A 347 -14.94 -41.20 3.69
C THR A 347 -15.51 -41.19 5.12
N ILE A 348 -15.23 -42.21 5.92
CA ILE A 348 -15.67 -42.30 7.32
C ILE A 348 -15.11 -41.15 8.15
N ILE A 349 -13.82 -40.82 8.00
CA ILE A 349 -13.20 -39.69 8.73
C ILE A 349 -13.81 -38.35 8.29
N SER A 350 -14.07 -38.16 7.00
CA SER A 350 -14.72 -36.94 6.50
C SER A 350 -16.15 -36.79 7.05
N LEU A 351 -16.91 -37.88 7.21
CA LEU A 351 -18.21 -37.85 7.88
C LEU A 351 -18.09 -37.48 9.37
N PHE A 352 -17.11 -38.02 10.10
CA PHE A 352 -16.85 -37.63 11.49
C PHE A 352 -16.43 -36.17 11.62
N ALA A 353 -15.61 -35.66 10.69
CA ALA A 353 -15.20 -34.27 10.64
C ALA A 353 -16.40 -33.34 10.35
N LEU A 354 -17.26 -33.69 9.39
CA LEU A 354 -18.50 -32.94 9.10
C LEU A 354 -19.41 -32.88 10.33
N HIS A 355 -19.61 -34.01 11.01
CA HIS A 355 -20.40 -34.04 12.25
C HIS A 355 -19.78 -33.17 13.35
N PHE A 356 -18.46 -33.23 13.54
CA PHE A 356 -17.75 -32.41 14.52
C PHE A 356 -17.93 -30.91 14.25
N PHE A 357 -17.65 -30.46 13.01
CA PHE A 357 -17.78 -29.05 12.65
C PHE A 357 -19.23 -28.58 12.66
N TRP A 358 -20.20 -29.42 12.30
CA TRP A 358 -21.63 -29.10 12.39
C TRP A 358 -22.07 -28.85 13.84
N LYS A 359 -21.65 -29.74 14.76
CA LYS A 359 -21.94 -29.59 16.19
C LYS A 359 -21.24 -28.37 16.80
N ARG A 360 -20.00 -28.07 16.40
CA ARG A 360 -19.30 -26.86 16.85
C ARG A 360 -19.93 -25.58 16.29
N LEU A 361 -20.31 -25.59 15.01
CA LEU A 361 -20.98 -24.47 14.35
C LEU A 361 -22.32 -24.12 15.00
N SER A 362 -23.17 -25.13 15.25
CA SER A 362 -24.48 -24.93 15.88
C SER A 362 -24.40 -24.39 17.31
N ARG A 363 -23.28 -24.64 18.02
CA ARG A 363 -23.03 -24.13 19.37
C ARG A 363 -22.36 -22.75 19.38
N ALA A 364 -21.32 -22.56 18.57
CA ALA A 364 -20.39 -21.43 18.69
C ALA A 364 -20.46 -20.41 17.54
N TRP A 365 -21.10 -20.78 16.41
CA TRP A 365 -21.27 -19.93 15.23
C TRP A 365 -19.95 -19.34 14.68
N TRP A 366 -18.87 -20.14 14.71
CA TRP A 366 -17.56 -19.73 14.22
C TRP A 366 -17.47 -19.76 12.69
N THR A 367 -16.78 -18.76 12.13
CA THR A 367 -16.55 -18.65 10.68
C THR A 367 -15.70 -19.80 10.14
N GLY A 368 -14.70 -20.24 10.91
CA GLY A 368 -13.84 -21.36 10.55
C GLY A 368 -14.61 -22.65 10.29
N ASP A 369 -15.70 -22.90 11.03
CA ASP A 369 -16.48 -24.13 10.89
C ASP A 369 -17.27 -24.17 9.58
N VAL A 370 -17.76 -23.02 9.09
CA VAL A 370 -18.42 -22.92 7.78
C VAL A 370 -17.45 -23.27 6.66
N ILE A 371 -16.21 -22.76 6.75
CA ILE A 371 -15.16 -23.06 5.77
C ILE A 371 -14.76 -24.53 5.85
N SER A 372 -14.58 -25.07 7.05
CA SER A 372 -14.24 -26.48 7.24
C SER A 372 -15.34 -27.42 6.73
N LEU A 373 -16.62 -27.12 6.98
CA LEU A 373 -17.74 -27.88 6.42
C LEU A 373 -17.75 -27.84 4.88
N PHE A 374 -17.44 -26.69 4.28
CA PHE A 374 -17.33 -26.54 2.83
C PHE A 374 -16.18 -27.39 2.26
N LEU A 375 -14.98 -27.25 2.81
CA LEU A 375 -13.81 -27.96 2.29
C LEU A 375 -13.91 -29.48 2.48
N VAL A 376 -14.31 -29.93 3.66
CA VAL A 376 -14.48 -31.37 3.94
C VAL A 376 -15.65 -31.94 3.13
N GLY A 377 -16.75 -31.20 2.98
CA GLY A 377 -17.89 -31.64 2.18
C GLY A 377 -17.58 -31.72 0.68
N LEU A 378 -16.81 -30.77 0.14
CA LEU A 378 -16.39 -30.77 -1.25
C LEU A 378 -15.45 -31.96 -1.52
N GLN A 379 -14.50 -32.20 -0.59
CA GLN A 379 -13.61 -33.35 -0.67
C GLN A 379 -14.36 -34.69 -0.57
N LEU A 380 -15.39 -34.78 0.28
CA LEU A 380 -16.28 -35.93 0.33
C LEU A 380 -16.96 -36.16 -1.03
N TRP A 381 -17.41 -35.10 -1.70
CA TRP A 381 -18.02 -35.19 -3.04
C TRP A 381 -17.07 -35.77 -4.08
N PHE A 382 -15.79 -35.37 -4.08
CA PHE A 382 -14.74 -35.97 -4.92
C PHE A 382 -14.54 -37.46 -4.64
N ARG A 383 -14.68 -37.90 -3.39
CA ARG A 383 -14.43 -39.30 -3.02
C ARG A 383 -15.62 -40.22 -3.25
N ILE A 384 -16.85 -39.69 -3.21
CA ILE A 384 -18.05 -40.42 -3.62
C ILE A 384 -17.91 -40.92 -5.07
N GLU A 385 -17.25 -40.15 -5.95
CA GLU A 385 -16.96 -40.57 -7.33
C GLU A 385 -16.14 -41.87 -7.40
N ASN A 386 -15.21 -42.08 -6.46
CA ASN A 386 -14.37 -43.28 -6.39
C ASN A 386 -15.11 -44.50 -5.81
N LEU A 387 -16.28 -44.29 -5.19
CA LEU A 387 -17.16 -45.37 -4.71
C LEU A 387 -18.12 -45.87 -5.80
N ILE A 388 -18.31 -45.10 -6.88
CA ILE A 388 -19.11 -45.50 -8.04
C ILE A 388 -18.29 -46.52 -8.87
N PRO A 389 -18.86 -47.69 -9.22
CA PRO A 389 -18.19 -48.66 -10.07
C PRO A 389 -17.64 -48.05 -11.37
N ALA A 390 -16.41 -48.43 -11.74
CA ALA A 390 -15.71 -47.86 -12.90
C ALA A 390 -16.53 -47.96 -14.22
N THR A 391 -17.30 -49.03 -14.38
CA THR A 391 -18.18 -49.26 -15.54
C THR A 391 -19.26 -48.19 -15.70
N ILE A 392 -19.83 -47.70 -14.60
CA ILE A 392 -20.85 -46.65 -14.61
C ILE A 392 -20.19 -45.30 -14.93
N ARG A 393 -19.00 -45.05 -14.38
CA ARG A 393 -18.24 -43.82 -14.63
C ARG A 393 -17.82 -43.71 -16.10
N GLU A 394 -17.29 -44.78 -16.68
CA GLU A 394 -16.92 -44.84 -18.11
C GLU A 394 -18.14 -44.67 -19.02
N SER A 395 -19.28 -45.29 -18.70
CA SER A 395 -20.53 -45.10 -19.44
C SER A 395 -21.01 -43.64 -19.41
N PHE A 396 -20.92 -42.97 -18.27
CA PHE A 396 -21.29 -41.56 -18.14
C PHE A 396 -20.36 -40.64 -18.96
N VAL A 397 -19.05 -40.85 -18.86
CA VAL A 397 -18.04 -40.08 -19.63
C VAL A 397 -18.23 -40.30 -21.13
N ASN A 398 -18.46 -41.53 -21.58
CA ASN A 398 -18.67 -41.84 -23.01
C ASN A 398 -19.94 -41.19 -23.57
N ASN A 399 -21.04 -41.17 -22.80
CA ASN A 399 -22.24 -40.44 -23.18
C ASN A 399 -22.02 -38.92 -23.22
N TRP A 400 -21.22 -38.38 -22.31
CA TRP A 400 -20.87 -36.96 -22.28
C TRP A 400 -20.01 -36.54 -23.47
N VAL A 401 -19.02 -37.36 -23.83
CA VAL A 401 -18.17 -37.16 -25.03
C VAL A 401 -19.02 -37.17 -26.30
N ARG A 402 -20.02 -38.05 -26.41
CA ARG A 402 -20.96 -38.07 -27.55
C ARG A 402 -21.75 -36.76 -27.69
N ILE A 403 -22.12 -36.11 -26.59
CA ILE A 403 -22.89 -34.85 -26.59
C ILE A 403 -21.98 -33.65 -26.88
N THR A 404 -20.75 -33.67 -26.37
CA THR A 404 -19.79 -32.55 -26.47
C THR A 404 -18.95 -32.57 -27.75
N GLY A 405 -18.95 -33.69 -28.48
CA GLY A 405 -18.36 -33.83 -29.81
C GLY A 405 -16.87 -34.16 -29.84
N ASP A 406 -16.16 -34.17 -28.70
CA ASP A 406 -14.72 -34.46 -28.63
C ASP A 406 -14.30 -35.03 -27.26
N SER A 407 -13.38 -36.00 -27.29
CA SER A 407 -12.73 -36.65 -26.15
C SER A 407 -11.83 -35.71 -25.32
N ILE A 408 -11.31 -34.64 -25.93
CA ILE A 408 -10.46 -33.63 -25.25
C ILE A 408 -11.24 -32.96 -24.09
N TYR A 409 -12.57 -32.86 -24.22
CA TYR A 409 -13.45 -32.24 -23.23
C TYR A 409 -14.06 -33.23 -22.24
N SER A 410 -13.50 -34.43 -22.14
CA SER A 410 -13.96 -35.49 -21.22
C SER A 410 -14.02 -35.07 -19.76
N ASN A 411 -13.30 -34.03 -19.32
CA ASN A 411 -13.33 -33.50 -17.95
C ASN A 411 -14.32 -32.34 -17.73
N THR A 412 -15.03 -31.88 -18.77
CA THR A 412 -15.97 -30.75 -18.67
C THR A 412 -17.29 -31.10 -17.98
N PHE A 413 -17.61 -32.39 -17.86
CA PHE A 413 -18.82 -32.85 -17.15
C PHE A 413 -18.77 -32.51 -15.66
N TYR A 414 -17.57 -32.31 -15.09
CA TYR A 414 -17.42 -31.87 -13.70
C TYR A 414 -18.07 -30.51 -13.45
N GLY A 415 -18.12 -29.62 -14.44
CA GLY A 415 -18.88 -28.38 -14.40
C GLY A 415 -20.40 -28.56 -14.18
N ILE A 416 -20.93 -29.77 -14.38
CA ILE A 416 -22.33 -30.13 -14.20
C ILE A 416 -22.52 -31.09 -13.02
N THR A 417 -21.68 -32.11 -12.87
CA THR A 417 -21.79 -33.12 -11.80
C THR A 417 -21.58 -32.54 -10.39
N TYR A 418 -20.83 -31.44 -10.27
CA TYR A 418 -20.62 -30.74 -8.99
C TYR A 418 -21.65 -29.62 -8.74
N PHE A 419 -22.54 -29.37 -9.70
CA PHE A 419 -23.58 -28.35 -9.58
C PHE A 419 -24.58 -28.62 -8.44
N PRO A 420 -25.01 -29.87 -8.15
CA PRO A 420 -25.85 -30.16 -6.98
C PRO A 420 -25.22 -29.74 -5.65
N TYR A 421 -23.89 -29.85 -5.51
CA TYR A 421 -23.18 -29.39 -4.32
C TYR A 421 -23.22 -27.86 -4.17
N LEU A 422 -23.10 -27.12 -5.29
CA LEU A 422 -23.30 -25.67 -5.31
C LEU A 422 -24.71 -25.30 -4.85
N VAL A 423 -25.74 -25.97 -5.36
CA VAL A 423 -27.14 -25.75 -4.95
C VAL A 423 -27.34 -26.00 -3.46
N LEU A 424 -26.75 -27.08 -2.92
CA LEU A 424 -26.78 -27.38 -1.48
C LEU A 424 -26.24 -26.20 -0.66
N TRP A 425 -25.12 -25.59 -1.08
CA TRP A 425 -24.53 -24.44 -0.38
C TRP A 425 -25.34 -23.15 -0.51
N VAL A 426 -26.01 -22.94 -1.64
CA VAL A 426 -26.98 -21.85 -1.78
C VAL A 426 -28.14 -22.05 -0.81
N LEU A 427 -28.68 -23.27 -0.68
CA LEU A 427 -29.73 -23.60 0.30
C LEU A 427 -29.23 -23.46 1.74
N PHE A 428 -27.99 -23.85 2.03
CA PHE A 428 -27.37 -23.70 3.35
C PHE A 428 -27.17 -22.23 3.73
N SER A 429 -26.73 -21.38 2.80
CA SER A 429 -26.63 -19.94 3.02
C SER A 429 -28.00 -19.33 3.38
N ARG A 430 -29.08 -19.80 2.73
CA ARG A 430 -30.45 -19.39 3.02
C ARG A 430 -30.91 -19.87 4.41
N TRP A 431 -30.54 -21.08 4.80
CA TRP A 431 -30.78 -21.58 6.16
C TRP A 431 -30.08 -20.70 7.21
N LEU A 432 -28.86 -20.24 6.96
CA LEU A 432 -28.14 -19.29 7.84
C LEU A 432 -28.81 -17.92 7.91
N TYR A 433 -29.34 -17.40 6.79
CA TYR A 433 -30.14 -16.18 6.79
C TYR A 433 -31.42 -16.32 7.63
N ARG A 434 -32.12 -17.46 7.54
CA ARG A 434 -33.30 -17.76 8.37
C ARG A 434 -32.97 -17.86 9.88
N ARG A 435 -31.71 -18.10 10.24
CA ARG A 435 -31.22 -18.15 11.63
C ARG A 435 -30.59 -16.83 12.09
N GLU A 436 -30.75 -15.75 11.32
CA GLU A 436 -30.23 -14.40 11.61
C GLU A 436 -28.68 -14.33 11.71
N ARG A 437 -27.97 -15.30 11.12
CA ARG A 437 -26.49 -15.33 11.12
C ARG A 437 -25.92 -14.72 9.84
N LEU A 438 -26.08 -13.41 9.68
CA LEU A 438 -25.75 -12.67 8.46
C LEU A 438 -24.29 -12.85 8.00
N ASN A 439 -23.31 -12.79 8.90
CA ASN A 439 -21.89 -12.89 8.54
C ASN A 439 -21.52 -14.28 8.01
N LEU A 440 -22.08 -15.33 8.60
CA LEU A 440 -21.86 -16.71 8.16
C LEU A 440 -22.56 -17.00 6.84
N ALA A 441 -23.77 -16.46 6.67
CA ALA A 441 -24.54 -16.61 5.43
C ALA A 441 -23.80 -15.97 4.24
N ARG A 442 -23.19 -14.79 4.43
CA ARG A 442 -22.34 -14.16 3.41
C ARG A 442 -21.12 -15.02 3.07
N ILE A 443 -20.44 -15.60 4.06
CA ILE A 443 -19.30 -16.49 3.81
C ILE A 443 -19.73 -17.71 2.99
N ALA A 444 -20.88 -18.31 3.31
CA ALA A 444 -21.44 -19.41 2.53
C ALA A 444 -21.80 -18.99 1.09
N GLU A 445 -22.36 -17.79 0.88
CA GLU A 445 -22.61 -17.23 -0.46
C GLU A 445 -21.30 -17.01 -1.24
N TYR A 446 -20.24 -16.50 -0.59
CA TYR A 446 -18.93 -16.34 -1.23
C TYR A 446 -18.31 -17.67 -1.64
N LEU A 447 -18.38 -18.69 -0.77
CA LEU A 447 -17.88 -20.03 -1.10
C LEU A 447 -18.65 -20.66 -2.27
N ALA A 448 -19.99 -20.50 -2.28
CA ALA A 448 -20.82 -20.95 -3.39
C ALA A 448 -20.50 -20.22 -4.71
N LEU A 449 -20.24 -18.91 -4.65
CA LEU A 449 -19.85 -18.12 -5.82
C LEU A 449 -18.48 -18.54 -6.38
N VAL A 450 -17.49 -18.74 -5.50
CA VAL A 450 -16.14 -19.21 -5.91
C VAL A 450 -16.24 -20.57 -6.59
N LEU A 451 -17.04 -21.49 -6.04
CA LEU A 451 -17.30 -22.77 -6.67
C LEU A 451 -17.98 -22.60 -8.04
N GLY A 452 -19.01 -21.76 -8.14
CA GLY A 452 -19.70 -21.49 -9.41
C GLY A 452 -18.76 -20.99 -10.49
N ILE A 453 -17.86 -20.06 -10.15
CA ILE A 453 -16.83 -19.57 -11.07
C ILE A 453 -15.92 -20.71 -11.55
N PHE A 454 -15.46 -21.57 -10.63
CA PHE A 454 -14.61 -22.71 -10.99
C PHE A 454 -15.32 -23.69 -11.93
N LEU A 455 -16.61 -23.97 -11.68
CA LEU A 455 -17.42 -24.83 -12.55
C LEU A 455 -17.60 -24.21 -13.95
N THR A 456 -17.87 -22.91 -14.04
CA THR A 456 -17.96 -22.21 -15.32
C THR A 456 -16.63 -22.21 -16.08
N LEU A 457 -15.50 -21.99 -15.39
CA LEU A 457 -14.17 -22.07 -16.00
C LEU A 457 -13.86 -23.47 -16.54
N ASN A 458 -14.28 -24.52 -15.85
CA ASN A 458 -14.13 -25.89 -16.33
C ASN A 458 -14.98 -26.16 -17.59
N SER A 459 -16.14 -25.52 -17.72
CA SER A 459 -17.03 -25.69 -18.88
C SER A 459 -16.74 -24.75 -20.05
N ILE A 460 -15.89 -23.72 -19.90
CA ILE A 460 -15.77 -22.61 -20.88
C ILE A 460 -15.29 -23.04 -22.28
N SER A 461 -14.44 -24.07 -22.34
CA SER A 461 -13.78 -24.52 -23.57
C SER A 461 -14.71 -25.26 -24.52
N ASN A 462 -15.80 -25.86 -24.02
CA ASN A 462 -16.76 -26.58 -24.85
C ASN A 462 -18.08 -25.78 -24.94
N PRO A 463 -18.55 -25.40 -26.15
CA PRO A 463 -19.75 -24.56 -26.31
C PRO A 463 -21.02 -25.14 -25.65
N VAL A 464 -21.22 -26.46 -25.77
CA VAL A 464 -22.39 -27.15 -25.19
C VAL A 464 -22.31 -27.17 -23.66
N ALA A 465 -21.15 -27.55 -23.10
CA ALA A 465 -20.93 -27.58 -21.65
C ALA A 465 -21.07 -26.17 -21.04
N ARG A 466 -20.49 -25.15 -21.68
CA ARG A 466 -20.58 -23.74 -21.28
C ARG A 466 -22.03 -23.26 -21.25
N SER A 467 -22.81 -23.55 -22.28
CA SER A 467 -24.21 -23.13 -22.37
C SER A 467 -25.09 -23.79 -21.31
N ILE A 468 -24.88 -25.08 -21.02
CA ILE A 468 -25.60 -25.78 -19.94
C ILE A 468 -25.21 -25.22 -18.57
N ASN A 469 -23.91 -25.05 -18.28
CA ASN A 469 -23.43 -24.51 -17.01
C ASN A 469 -23.92 -23.07 -16.76
N LEU A 470 -23.84 -22.19 -17.77
CA LEU A 470 -24.34 -20.81 -17.67
C LEU A 470 -25.86 -20.77 -17.48
N SER A 471 -26.62 -21.66 -18.14
CA SER A 471 -28.07 -21.77 -17.95
C SER A 471 -28.43 -22.18 -16.52
N LEU A 472 -27.75 -23.20 -15.97
CA LEU A 472 -27.92 -23.63 -14.58
C LEU A 472 -27.53 -22.53 -13.58
N SER A 473 -26.45 -21.79 -13.89
CA SER A 473 -25.99 -20.65 -13.08
C SER A 473 -26.99 -19.50 -13.09
N THR A 474 -27.54 -19.15 -14.26
CA THR A 474 -28.61 -18.14 -14.41
C THR A 474 -29.85 -18.55 -13.62
N ALA A 475 -30.28 -19.81 -13.73
CA ALA A 475 -31.43 -20.33 -12.98
C ALA A 475 -31.20 -20.26 -11.46
N THR A 476 -29.99 -20.61 -11.00
CA THR A 476 -29.63 -20.57 -9.57
C THR A 476 -29.58 -19.14 -9.05
N LEU A 477 -28.98 -18.22 -9.79
CA LEU A 477 -28.94 -16.80 -9.42
C LEU A 477 -30.35 -16.19 -9.43
N LEU A 478 -31.18 -16.52 -10.41
CA LEU A 478 -32.58 -16.10 -10.46
C LEU A 478 -33.34 -16.62 -9.23
N TYR A 479 -33.13 -17.88 -8.83
CA TYR A 479 -33.69 -18.44 -7.59
C TYR A 479 -33.28 -17.63 -6.34
N THR A 480 -32.02 -17.15 -6.28
CA THR A 480 -31.54 -16.33 -5.17
C THR A 480 -32.06 -14.90 -5.15
N LEU A 481 -32.67 -14.41 -6.24
CA LEU A 481 -33.28 -13.08 -6.31
C LEU A 481 -34.70 -13.01 -5.74
N PHE A 482 -35.40 -14.14 -5.58
CA PHE A 482 -36.78 -14.19 -5.09
C PHE A 482 -37.00 -13.79 -3.61
N PRO A 483 -36.04 -13.87 -2.66
CA PRO A 483 -36.23 -13.32 -1.30
C PRO A 483 -36.11 -11.78 -1.28
N GLN A 484 -37.04 -11.09 -0.60
CA GLN A 484 -36.95 -9.63 -0.38
C GLN A 484 -36.04 -9.27 0.81
N PRO A 485 -35.32 -8.13 0.76
CA PRO A 485 -35.30 -7.09 -0.28
C PRO A 485 -34.37 -7.41 -1.47
N ILE A 486 -34.73 -6.90 -2.66
CA ILE A 486 -33.95 -7.05 -3.90
C ILE A 486 -32.56 -6.44 -3.72
N ARG A 487 -31.52 -7.28 -3.79
CA ARG A 487 -30.13 -6.85 -3.73
C ARG A 487 -29.68 -6.37 -5.12
N VAL A 488 -29.62 -5.05 -5.31
CA VAL A 488 -29.29 -4.41 -6.60
C VAL A 488 -28.03 -5.00 -7.26
N ARG A 489 -26.95 -5.23 -6.51
CA ARG A 489 -25.71 -5.83 -7.05
C ARG A 489 -25.92 -7.24 -7.62
N LEU A 490 -26.71 -8.06 -6.93
CA LEU A 490 -27.02 -9.42 -7.37
C LEU A 490 -27.92 -9.43 -8.60
N LEU A 491 -28.83 -8.44 -8.71
CA LEU A 491 -29.66 -8.26 -9.89
C LEU A 491 -28.82 -7.97 -11.14
N TYR A 492 -27.92 -6.98 -11.05
CA TYR A 492 -27.01 -6.65 -12.16
C TYR A 492 -26.14 -7.86 -12.54
N PHE A 493 -25.59 -8.58 -11.55
CA PHE A 493 -24.81 -9.78 -11.80
C PHE A 493 -25.63 -10.88 -12.49
N THR A 494 -26.85 -11.13 -12.03
CA THR A 494 -27.75 -12.13 -12.64
C THR A 494 -28.11 -11.76 -14.07
N HIS A 495 -28.40 -10.47 -14.33
CA HIS A 495 -28.69 -9.98 -15.67
C HIS A 495 -27.46 -10.15 -16.59
N SER A 496 -26.24 -9.85 -16.12
CA SER A 496 -25.02 -10.14 -16.89
C SER A 496 -24.89 -11.61 -17.27
N ILE A 497 -25.07 -12.53 -16.30
CA ILE A 497 -24.94 -13.97 -16.55
C ILE A 497 -26.06 -14.47 -17.48
N ALA A 498 -27.26 -13.89 -17.42
CA ALA A 498 -28.34 -14.19 -18.35
C ALA A 498 -28.00 -13.77 -19.79
N LEU A 499 -27.43 -12.58 -20.00
CA LEU A 499 -26.96 -12.14 -21.33
C LEU A 499 -25.81 -13.02 -21.85
N PHE A 500 -24.87 -13.42 -20.98
CA PHE A 500 -23.83 -14.39 -21.36
C PHE A 500 -24.40 -15.77 -21.69
N THR A 501 -25.47 -16.19 -21.02
CA THR A 501 -26.18 -17.43 -21.34
C THR A 501 -26.78 -17.35 -22.74
N ILE A 502 -27.48 -16.24 -23.07
CA ILE A 502 -28.04 -16.02 -24.40
C ILE A 502 -26.92 -16.01 -25.46
N ALA A 503 -25.84 -15.27 -25.23
CA ALA A 503 -24.70 -15.23 -26.14
C ALA A 503 -24.05 -16.61 -26.34
N SER A 504 -23.88 -17.39 -25.27
CA SER A 504 -23.33 -18.75 -25.34
C SER A 504 -24.25 -19.70 -26.11
N ILE A 505 -25.56 -19.59 -25.94
CA ILE A 505 -26.54 -20.38 -26.71
C ILE A 505 -26.48 -20.01 -28.19
N VAL A 506 -26.42 -18.72 -28.53
CA VAL A 506 -26.27 -18.25 -29.92
C VAL A 506 -24.99 -18.81 -30.55
N ASP A 507 -23.86 -18.79 -29.83
CA ASP A 507 -22.59 -19.37 -30.28
C ASP A 507 -22.69 -20.89 -30.50
N THR A 508 -23.44 -21.58 -29.65
CA THR A 508 -23.64 -23.04 -29.76
C THR A 508 -24.54 -23.41 -30.95
N VAL A 509 -25.57 -22.60 -31.24
CA VAL A 509 -26.51 -22.84 -32.35
C VAL A 509 -25.94 -22.38 -33.70
N PHE A 510 -25.18 -21.28 -33.71
CA PHE A 510 -24.59 -20.67 -34.90
C PHE A 510 -23.07 -20.49 -34.75
N PRO A 511 -22.28 -21.59 -34.75
CA PRO A 511 -20.84 -21.55 -34.44
C PRO A 511 -19.97 -20.82 -35.48
N ASN A 512 -20.52 -20.56 -36.68
CA ASN A 512 -19.79 -19.93 -37.79
C ASN A 512 -20.14 -18.44 -37.98
N LEU A 513 -20.69 -17.77 -36.96
CA LEU A 513 -21.00 -16.33 -37.03
C LEU A 513 -19.72 -15.50 -37.11
N ASP A 514 -19.58 -14.73 -38.18
CA ASP A 514 -18.50 -13.75 -38.32
C ASP A 514 -18.68 -12.55 -37.36
N ALA A 515 -17.64 -11.72 -37.21
CA ALA A 515 -17.68 -10.57 -36.29
C ALA A 515 -18.82 -9.58 -36.60
N SER A 516 -19.17 -9.43 -37.88
CA SER A 516 -20.27 -8.56 -38.29
C SER A 516 -21.65 -9.16 -37.96
N GLY A 517 -21.80 -10.48 -38.02
CA GLY A 517 -22.98 -11.21 -37.56
C GLY A 517 -23.19 -11.05 -36.05
N TRP A 518 -22.11 -11.17 -35.26
CA TRP A 518 -22.16 -10.90 -33.82
C TRP A 518 -22.56 -9.45 -33.49
N SER A 519 -22.11 -8.48 -34.27
CA SER A 519 -22.52 -7.08 -34.07
C SER A 519 -24.05 -6.88 -34.22
N ILE A 520 -24.68 -7.59 -35.16
CA ILE A 520 -26.13 -7.52 -35.39
C ILE A 520 -26.89 -8.17 -34.24
N VAL A 521 -26.38 -9.31 -33.71
CA VAL A 521 -26.96 -9.95 -32.52
C VAL A 521 -26.93 -8.99 -31.32
N PHE A 522 -25.79 -8.34 -31.06
CA PHE A 522 -25.68 -7.38 -29.96
C PHE A 522 -26.53 -6.11 -30.17
N LEU A 523 -26.63 -5.59 -31.39
CA LEU A 523 -27.53 -4.46 -31.71
C LEU A 523 -29.01 -4.84 -31.52
N THR A 524 -29.38 -6.08 -31.85
CA THR A 524 -30.75 -6.58 -31.64
C THR A 524 -31.06 -6.69 -30.15
N LEU A 525 -30.15 -7.27 -29.37
CA LEU A 525 -30.28 -7.32 -27.90
C LEU A 525 -30.31 -5.92 -27.29
N MET A 526 -29.47 -4.99 -27.74
CA MET A 526 -29.48 -3.58 -27.33
C MET A 526 -30.86 -2.95 -27.56
N ALA A 527 -31.45 -3.15 -28.75
CA ALA A 527 -32.76 -2.61 -29.07
C ALA A 527 -33.84 -3.22 -28.16
N ILE A 528 -33.80 -4.53 -27.90
CA ILE A 528 -34.70 -5.22 -26.96
C ILE A 528 -34.56 -4.65 -25.54
N GLU A 529 -33.34 -4.47 -25.03
CA GLU A 529 -33.07 -3.90 -23.71
C GLU A 529 -33.63 -2.48 -23.59
N TRP A 530 -33.39 -1.62 -24.58
CA TRP A 530 -33.93 -0.26 -24.56
C TRP A 530 -35.44 -0.22 -24.71
N ILE A 531 -36.05 -1.10 -25.52
CA ILE A 531 -37.52 -1.27 -25.58
C ILE A 531 -38.07 -1.70 -24.23
N ALA A 532 -37.51 -2.74 -23.61
CA ALA A 532 -37.92 -3.23 -22.30
C ALA A 532 -37.74 -2.16 -21.21
N SER A 533 -36.73 -1.30 -21.33
CA SER A 533 -36.50 -0.19 -20.40
C SER A 533 -37.57 0.91 -20.47
N MET A 534 -38.35 0.97 -21.56
CA MET A 534 -39.49 1.87 -21.74
C MET A 534 -40.83 1.24 -21.31
N SER A 535 -40.84 -0.07 -21.03
CA SER A 535 -42.03 -0.81 -20.60
C SER A 535 -42.36 -0.59 -19.12
N ARG A 536 -43.59 -0.96 -18.70
CA ARG A 536 -44.07 -0.86 -17.31
C ARG A 536 -43.48 -1.96 -16.41
N ILE A 537 -42.18 -1.93 -16.17
CA ILE A 537 -41.45 -2.82 -15.25
C ILE A 537 -40.96 -2.05 -14.00
N PRO A 538 -40.62 -2.73 -12.88
CA PRO A 538 -40.11 -2.04 -11.68
C PRO A 538 -38.90 -1.16 -11.99
N ALA A 539 -38.80 0.00 -11.36
CA ALA A 539 -37.80 1.03 -11.69
C ALA A 539 -36.35 0.52 -11.67
N VAL A 540 -36.02 -0.43 -10.79
CA VAL A 540 -34.69 -1.04 -10.69
C VAL A 540 -34.37 -1.90 -11.93
N LEU A 541 -35.35 -2.64 -12.45
CA LEU A 541 -35.22 -3.45 -13.67
C LEU A 541 -35.15 -2.55 -14.91
N ALA A 542 -36.01 -1.52 -14.99
CA ALA A 542 -35.94 -0.52 -16.07
C ALA A 542 -34.56 0.15 -16.16
N LYS A 543 -33.96 0.47 -15.00
CA LYS A 543 -32.61 1.02 -14.89
C LYS A 543 -31.53 0.00 -15.28
N SER A 544 -31.73 -1.29 -14.98
CA SER A 544 -30.82 -2.35 -15.42
C SER A 544 -30.77 -2.43 -16.94
N ASN A 545 -31.94 -2.51 -17.59
CA ASN A 545 -32.05 -2.65 -19.04
C ASN A 545 -31.50 -1.41 -19.77
N TRP A 546 -31.67 -0.22 -19.19
CA TRP A 546 -31.07 1.01 -19.70
C TRP A 546 -29.55 0.93 -19.85
N TYR A 547 -28.85 0.47 -18.79
CA TYR A 547 -27.39 0.38 -18.80
C TYR A 547 -26.86 -0.79 -19.63
N PHE A 548 -27.52 -1.95 -19.61
CA PHE A 548 -27.10 -3.07 -20.46
C PHE A 548 -27.26 -2.76 -21.95
N GLY A 549 -28.25 -1.94 -22.33
CA GLY A 549 -28.33 -1.41 -23.70
C GLY A 549 -27.05 -0.65 -24.12
N PHE A 550 -26.49 0.22 -23.27
CA PHE A 550 -25.22 0.89 -23.57
C PHE A 550 -24.03 -0.08 -23.69
N ILE A 551 -23.97 -1.09 -22.82
CA ILE A 551 -22.91 -2.11 -22.85
C ILE A 551 -22.99 -2.88 -24.18
N LEU A 552 -24.18 -3.34 -24.57
CA LEU A 552 -24.42 -4.06 -25.80
C LEU A 552 -24.12 -3.21 -27.05
N ALA A 553 -24.52 -1.93 -27.05
CA ALA A 553 -24.18 -0.98 -28.11
C ALA A 553 -22.66 -0.81 -28.27
N SER A 554 -21.93 -0.78 -27.15
CA SER A 554 -20.47 -0.62 -27.13
C SER A 554 -19.76 -1.88 -27.63
N ILE A 555 -20.23 -3.07 -27.21
CA ILE A 555 -19.71 -4.35 -27.71
C ILE A 555 -19.97 -4.46 -29.22
N ALA A 556 -21.18 -4.12 -29.69
CA ALA A 556 -21.50 -4.12 -31.11
C ALA A 556 -20.57 -3.19 -31.92
N TYR A 557 -20.25 -2.01 -31.39
CA TYR A 557 -19.31 -1.07 -32.00
C TYR A 557 -17.91 -1.70 -32.15
N LEU A 558 -17.39 -2.34 -31.09
CA LEU A 558 -16.07 -2.98 -31.10
C LEU A 558 -15.96 -4.09 -32.15
N PHE A 559 -17.04 -4.87 -32.35
CA PHE A 559 -17.08 -5.92 -33.37
C PHE A 559 -17.12 -5.37 -34.81
N LEU A 560 -17.61 -4.14 -35.01
CA LEU A 560 -17.62 -3.46 -36.31
C LEU A 560 -16.32 -2.69 -36.60
N LEU A 561 -15.49 -2.43 -35.59
CA LEU A 561 -14.27 -1.63 -35.74
C LEU A 561 -13.24 -2.23 -36.71
N PRO A 562 -12.98 -3.56 -36.73
CA PRO A 562 -12.08 -4.17 -37.72
C PRO A 562 -12.56 -4.01 -39.17
N ALA A 563 -13.87 -3.93 -39.39
CA ALA A 563 -14.46 -3.76 -40.72
C ALA A 563 -14.23 -2.36 -41.34
N ASN A 564 -13.73 -1.41 -40.55
CA ASN A 564 -13.36 -0.07 -41.01
C ASN A 564 -11.93 0.01 -41.56
N ALA A 565 -11.13 -1.06 -41.43
CA ALA A 565 -9.76 -1.11 -41.96
C ALA A 565 -9.72 -1.44 -43.47
N SER A 566 -10.82 -1.92 -44.05
CA SER A 566 -10.91 -2.24 -45.49
C SER A 566 -11.46 -1.06 -46.30
N ILE A 567 -10.83 -0.78 -47.44
CA ILE A 567 -11.25 0.24 -48.42
C ILE A 567 -12.59 -0.16 -49.09
N THR A 568 -12.92 -1.45 -49.10
CA THR A 568 -14.19 -1.94 -49.62
C THR A 568 -15.36 -1.48 -48.74
N PRO A 569 -16.44 -0.92 -49.33
CA PRO A 569 -17.62 -0.50 -48.57
C PRO A 569 -18.20 -1.69 -47.81
N ASN A 570 -18.30 -1.57 -46.49
CA ASN A 570 -19.04 -2.54 -45.68
C ASN A 570 -20.40 -1.94 -45.31
N PRO A 571 -21.50 -2.34 -45.98
CA PRO A 571 -22.82 -1.79 -45.69
C PRO A 571 -23.27 -2.07 -44.25
N ARG A 572 -22.67 -3.06 -43.56
CA ARG A 572 -22.98 -3.38 -42.17
C ARG A 572 -22.40 -2.37 -41.16
N SER A 573 -21.44 -1.53 -41.55
CA SER A 573 -20.94 -0.43 -40.69
C SER A 573 -22.02 0.63 -40.40
N ILE A 574 -22.99 0.79 -41.31
CA ILE A 574 -24.14 1.68 -41.14
C ILE A 574 -25.13 1.10 -40.11
N ALA A 575 -25.14 -0.22 -39.87
CA ALA A 575 -26.07 -0.85 -38.93
C ALA A 575 -25.94 -0.27 -37.51
N TRP A 576 -24.77 0.22 -37.12
CA TRP A 576 -24.57 0.84 -35.82
C TRP A 576 -25.30 2.19 -35.66
N LEU A 577 -25.75 2.84 -36.74
CA LEU A 577 -26.65 4.00 -36.67
C LEU A 577 -27.99 3.65 -36.01
N LEU A 578 -28.35 2.38 -35.89
CA LEU A 578 -29.48 1.94 -35.06
C LEU A 578 -29.33 2.43 -33.61
N THR A 579 -28.10 2.55 -33.09
CA THR A 579 -27.80 3.02 -31.73
C THR A 579 -28.27 4.47 -31.50
N PRO A 580 -27.79 5.50 -32.24
CA PRO A 580 -28.30 6.85 -32.10
C PRO A 580 -29.78 6.97 -32.49
N ILE A 581 -30.27 6.20 -33.46
CA ILE A 581 -31.71 6.16 -33.79
C ILE A 581 -32.53 5.73 -32.57
N MET A 582 -32.19 4.59 -31.95
CA MET A 582 -32.93 4.08 -30.80
C MET A 582 -32.84 5.01 -29.59
N LEU A 583 -31.67 5.63 -29.34
CA LEU A 583 -31.55 6.66 -28.29
C LEU A 583 -32.43 7.88 -28.57
N THR A 584 -32.56 8.30 -29.83
CA THR A 584 -33.48 9.37 -30.22
C THR A 584 -34.94 8.95 -30.02
N VAL A 585 -35.30 7.70 -30.33
CA VAL A 585 -36.62 7.13 -30.06
C VAL A 585 -36.92 7.08 -28.55
N VAL A 586 -35.94 6.67 -27.72
CA VAL A 586 -36.07 6.71 -26.26
C VAL A 586 -36.26 8.15 -25.78
N ALA A 587 -35.55 9.12 -26.36
CA ALA A 587 -35.70 10.52 -26.01
C ALA A 587 -37.13 11.03 -26.26
N VAL A 588 -37.72 10.66 -27.41
CA VAL A 588 -39.09 11.03 -27.77
C VAL A 588 -40.11 10.42 -26.81
N LYS A 589 -39.97 9.13 -26.46
CA LYS A 589 -40.97 8.38 -25.68
C LYS A 589 -40.83 8.47 -24.16
N SER A 590 -39.71 8.97 -23.63
CA SER A 590 -39.45 8.98 -22.18
C SER A 590 -39.80 10.31 -21.47
N PRO A 591 -39.99 10.31 -20.13
CA PRO A 591 -40.17 11.52 -19.31
C PRO A 591 -38.95 12.46 -19.35
N GLU A 592 -39.14 13.72 -18.94
CA GLU A 592 -38.22 14.85 -19.15
C GLU A 592 -36.74 14.57 -18.81
N ASN A 593 -36.44 13.99 -17.64
CA ASN A 593 -35.05 13.70 -17.25
C ASN A 593 -34.37 12.67 -18.18
N ARG A 594 -35.09 11.60 -18.53
CA ARG A 594 -34.57 10.53 -19.39
C ARG A 594 -34.55 10.93 -20.86
N ARG A 595 -35.43 11.86 -21.26
CA ARG A 595 -35.44 12.48 -22.59
C ARG A 595 -34.14 13.23 -22.86
N ARG A 596 -33.71 14.07 -21.91
CA ARG A 596 -32.48 14.86 -22.05
C ARG A 596 -31.25 13.95 -22.10
N GLU A 597 -31.15 12.97 -21.20
CA GLU A 597 -30.04 12.01 -21.20
C GLU A 597 -29.94 11.24 -22.52
N ALA A 598 -31.06 10.70 -23.02
CA ALA A 598 -31.07 9.93 -24.26
C ALA A 598 -30.69 10.80 -25.49
N ALA A 599 -31.13 12.06 -25.55
CA ALA A 599 -30.74 12.98 -26.62
C ALA A 599 -29.24 13.36 -26.56
N VAL A 600 -28.65 13.49 -25.36
CA VAL A 600 -27.19 13.69 -25.20
C VAL A 600 -26.43 12.46 -25.70
N PHE A 601 -26.80 11.26 -25.26
CA PHE A 601 -26.13 10.03 -25.69
C PHE A 601 -26.34 9.74 -27.17
N SER A 602 -27.52 10.07 -27.74
CA SER A 602 -27.75 10.03 -29.19
C SER A 602 -26.75 10.94 -29.92
N SER A 603 -26.57 12.17 -29.45
CA SER A 603 -25.62 13.13 -30.02
C SER A 603 -24.17 12.64 -29.97
N ILE A 604 -23.77 11.99 -28.86
CA ILE A 604 -22.44 11.37 -28.71
C ILE A 604 -22.30 10.17 -29.67
N ALA A 605 -23.32 9.31 -29.73
CA ALA A 605 -23.32 8.16 -30.62
C ALA A 605 -23.24 8.59 -32.09
N LEU A 606 -23.88 9.69 -32.51
CA LEU A 606 -23.74 10.21 -33.88
C LEU A 606 -22.29 10.58 -34.23
N LEU A 607 -21.53 11.14 -33.28
CA LEU A 607 -20.11 11.43 -33.47
C LEU A 607 -19.28 10.16 -33.59
N ILE A 608 -19.50 9.21 -32.67
CA ILE A 608 -18.81 7.93 -32.67
C ILE A 608 -19.11 7.15 -33.96
N ALA A 609 -20.35 7.22 -34.47
CA ALA A 609 -20.74 6.51 -35.68
C ALA A 609 -19.91 6.91 -36.91
N GLN A 610 -19.48 8.18 -37.00
CA GLN A 610 -18.68 8.65 -38.13
C GLN A 610 -17.30 7.99 -38.20
N THR A 611 -16.79 7.47 -37.08
CA THR A 611 -15.52 6.75 -37.09
C THR A 611 -15.62 5.44 -37.86
N LEU A 612 -16.77 4.77 -37.87
CA LEU A 612 -17.00 3.51 -38.60
C LEU A 612 -17.20 3.71 -40.11
N THR A 613 -17.42 4.94 -40.54
CA THR A 613 -17.65 5.30 -41.95
C THR A 613 -16.51 6.14 -42.54
N LEU A 614 -15.49 6.50 -41.77
CA LEU A 614 -14.50 7.52 -42.11
C LEU A 614 -13.72 7.22 -43.41
N TRP A 615 -13.36 5.95 -43.63
CA TRP A 615 -12.57 5.48 -44.77
C TRP A 615 -13.40 5.07 -45.99
N GLN A 616 -14.73 5.15 -45.90
CA GLN A 616 -15.66 4.66 -46.92
C GLN A 616 -16.50 5.84 -47.45
N PRO A 617 -16.13 6.43 -48.61
CA PRO A 617 -16.77 7.62 -49.17
C PRO A 617 -18.31 7.61 -49.17
N GLU A 618 -18.91 6.52 -49.65
CA GLU A 618 -20.35 6.38 -49.83
C GLU A 618 -21.10 6.27 -48.49
N THR A 619 -20.60 5.43 -47.58
CA THR A 619 -21.23 5.24 -46.26
C THR A 619 -21.01 6.44 -45.34
N ARG A 620 -19.94 7.23 -45.55
CA ARG A 620 -19.66 8.48 -44.83
C ARG A 620 -20.69 9.57 -45.10
N ILE A 621 -21.07 9.77 -46.37
CA ILE A 621 -22.09 10.78 -46.72
C ILE A 621 -23.44 10.39 -46.11
N ILE A 622 -23.82 9.10 -46.20
CA ILE A 622 -25.06 8.60 -45.59
C ILE A 622 -25.03 8.79 -44.06
N GLY A 623 -23.91 8.45 -43.41
CA GLY A 623 -23.73 8.63 -41.96
C GLY A 623 -23.78 10.08 -41.50
N LEU A 624 -23.16 11.00 -42.25
CA LEU A 624 -23.22 12.44 -41.97
C LEU A 624 -24.62 13.00 -42.23
N GLY A 625 -25.29 12.61 -43.32
CA GLY A 625 -26.65 13.03 -43.63
C GLY A 625 -27.66 12.61 -42.56
N ILE A 626 -27.59 11.34 -42.11
CA ILE A 626 -28.42 10.86 -40.99
C ILE A 626 -28.11 11.63 -39.70
N SER A 627 -26.85 12.01 -39.48
CA SER A 627 -26.45 12.82 -38.31
C SER A 627 -26.99 14.24 -38.35
N VAL A 628 -27.06 14.88 -39.52
CA VAL A 628 -27.71 16.19 -39.70
C VAL A 628 -29.19 16.09 -39.30
N VAL A 629 -29.91 15.09 -39.82
CA VAL A 629 -31.35 14.90 -39.55
C VAL A 629 -31.61 14.61 -38.06
N LEU A 630 -30.89 13.66 -37.47
CA LEU A 630 -31.10 13.29 -36.06
C LEU A 630 -30.64 14.40 -35.10
N MET A 631 -29.56 15.13 -35.44
CA MET A 631 -29.10 16.25 -34.62
C MET A 631 -30.06 17.43 -34.66
N LEU A 632 -30.80 17.66 -35.77
CA LEU A 632 -31.88 18.64 -35.78
C LEU A 632 -32.92 18.31 -34.68
N GLY A 633 -33.37 17.05 -34.61
CA GLY A 633 -34.27 16.57 -33.56
C GLY A 633 -33.67 16.66 -32.14
N ASN A 634 -32.43 16.25 -31.96
CA ASN A 634 -31.74 16.35 -30.67
C ASN A 634 -31.55 17.81 -30.22
N SER A 635 -31.24 18.73 -31.15
CA SER A 635 -31.08 20.15 -30.86
C SER A 635 -32.37 20.80 -30.37
N PHE A 636 -33.52 20.35 -30.91
CA PHE A 636 -34.85 20.77 -30.48
C PHE A 636 -35.16 20.29 -29.05
N TYR A 637 -34.79 19.08 -28.65
CA TYR A 637 -35.03 18.62 -27.28
C TYR A 637 -34.01 19.14 -26.26
N LEU A 638 -32.77 19.41 -26.67
CA LEU A 638 -31.69 19.79 -25.76
C LEU A 638 -31.61 21.29 -25.45
N HIS A 639 -32.04 22.17 -26.37
CA HIS A 639 -31.92 23.63 -26.26
C HIS A 639 -30.53 24.11 -25.76
N GLN A 640 -29.47 23.46 -26.25
CA GLN A 640 -28.10 23.68 -25.79
C GLN A 640 -27.18 24.07 -26.93
N ARG A 641 -26.23 24.98 -26.63
CA ARG A 641 -25.16 25.39 -27.55
C ARG A 641 -24.38 24.21 -28.10
N PHE A 642 -24.14 23.17 -27.30
CA PHE A 642 -23.40 21.98 -27.75
C PHE A 642 -24.11 21.25 -28.91
N ALA A 643 -25.43 21.09 -28.83
CA ALA A 643 -26.21 20.40 -29.86
C ALA A 643 -26.25 21.20 -31.17
N THR A 644 -26.43 22.53 -31.09
CA THR A 644 -26.42 23.40 -32.27
C THR A 644 -25.04 23.48 -32.92
N ARG A 645 -23.96 23.49 -32.13
CA ARG A 645 -22.57 23.39 -32.63
C ARG A 645 -22.34 22.11 -33.41
N LEU A 646 -22.72 20.96 -32.84
CA LEU A 646 -22.54 19.68 -33.52
C LEU A 646 -23.38 19.58 -34.79
N HIS A 647 -24.59 20.16 -34.80
CA HIS A 647 -25.41 20.19 -36.01
C HIS A 647 -24.72 20.96 -37.14
N ILE A 648 -24.27 22.19 -36.87
CA ILE A 648 -23.51 22.99 -37.83
C ILE A 648 -22.22 22.27 -38.24
N GLY A 649 -21.56 21.58 -37.30
CA GLY A 649 -20.39 20.76 -37.58
C GLY A 649 -20.68 19.63 -38.57
N PHE A 650 -21.79 18.88 -38.40
CA PHE A 650 -22.20 17.85 -39.36
C PHE A 650 -22.56 18.44 -40.73
N ILE A 651 -23.20 19.62 -40.78
CA ILE A 651 -23.47 20.32 -42.05
C ILE A 651 -22.16 20.69 -42.75
N LEU A 652 -21.23 21.34 -42.03
CA LEU A 652 -19.91 21.72 -42.57
C LEU A 652 -19.10 20.50 -43.00
N ALA A 653 -19.11 19.42 -42.23
CA ALA A 653 -18.45 18.16 -42.58
C ALA A 653 -19.06 17.52 -43.84
N THR A 654 -20.40 17.59 -44.00
CA THR A 654 -21.08 17.12 -45.21
C THR A 654 -20.65 17.95 -46.42
N ILE A 655 -20.62 19.29 -46.29
CA ILE A 655 -20.16 20.21 -47.34
C ILE A 655 -18.70 19.92 -47.70
N PHE A 656 -17.82 19.81 -46.71
CA PHE A 656 -16.39 19.51 -46.89
C PHE A 656 -16.19 18.19 -47.65
N VAL A 657 -16.83 17.10 -47.21
CA VAL A 657 -16.71 15.78 -47.85
C VAL A 657 -17.24 15.81 -49.28
N THR A 658 -18.35 16.50 -49.53
CA THR A 658 -18.94 16.65 -50.86
C THR A 658 -18.01 17.41 -51.80
N LEU A 659 -17.45 18.54 -51.34
CA LEU A 659 -16.51 19.35 -52.12
C LEU A 659 -15.19 18.63 -52.39
N TRP A 660 -14.70 17.84 -51.43
CA TRP A 660 -13.49 17.04 -51.64
C TRP A 660 -13.75 15.96 -52.71
N GLN A 661 -14.79 15.14 -52.53
CA GLN A 661 -15.02 13.98 -53.39
C GLN A 661 -15.51 14.34 -54.80
N TYR A 662 -16.40 15.33 -54.92
CA TYR A 662 -17.05 15.65 -56.19
C TYR A 662 -16.61 17.00 -56.79
N GLY A 663 -16.07 17.92 -55.98
CA GLY A 663 -15.68 19.26 -56.43
C GLY A 663 -14.22 19.36 -56.90
N PHE A 664 -13.28 19.18 -55.97
CA PHE A 664 -11.84 19.38 -56.23
C PHE A 664 -11.09 18.09 -56.62
N GLN A 665 -11.69 16.92 -56.39
CA GLN A 665 -11.19 15.59 -56.80
C GLN A 665 -9.71 15.32 -56.46
N SER A 666 -9.25 15.81 -55.30
CA SER A 666 -7.87 15.60 -54.85
C SER A 666 -7.65 14.18 -54.31
N GLU A 667 -6.62 13.50 -54.82
CA GLU A 667 -6.22 12.15 -54.38
C GLU A 667 -5.78 12.12 -52.91
N THR A 668 -5.20 13.22 -52.39
CA THR A 668 -4.74 13.31 -51.00
C THR A 668 -5.38 14.48 -50.26
N PHE A 669 -5.64 14.27 -48.97
CA PHE A 669 -6.15 15.32 -48.08
C PHE A 669 -5.18 16.50 -47.96
N ALA A 670 -3.87 16.23 -47.88
CA ALA A 670 -2.84 17.26 -47.80
C ALA A 670 -2.74 18.07 -49.10
N GLY A 671 -2.82 17.41 -50.26
CA GLY A 671 -2.85 18.06 -51.56
C GLY A 671 -4.06 18.99 -51.74
N LEU A 672 -5.22 18.60 -51.19
CA LEU A 672 -6.41 19.44 -51.18
C LEU A 672 -6.18 20.70 -50.32
N LEU A 673 -5.81 20.52 -49.05
CA LEU A 673 -5.70 21.60 -48.07
C LEU A 673 -4.69 22.69 -48.49
N LEU A 674 -3.58 22.28 -49.10
CA LEU A 674 -2.50 23.17 -49.52
C LEU A 674 -2.70 23.76 -50.92
N SER A 675 -3.73 23.31 -51.65
CA SER A 675 -4.01 23.85 -52.98
C SER A 675 -4.46 25.31 -52.88
N PRO A 676 -3.85 26.24 -53.64
CA PRO A 676 -4.24 27.65 -53.61
C PRO A 676 -5.73 27.90 -53.91
N ASN A 677 -6.35 27.05 -54.73
CA ASN A 677 -7.79 27.08 -55.01
C ASN A 677 -8.65 26.71 -53.78
N TRP A 678 -8.21 25.73 -52.98
CA TRP A 678 -8.90 25.36 -51.75
C TRP A 678 -8.76 26.41 -50.65
N ILE A 679 -7.58 27.03 -50.53
CA ILE A 679 -7.33 28.13 -49.58
C ILE A 679 -8.30 29.29 -49.83
N LEU A 680 -8.51 29.64 -51.11
CA LEU A 680 -9.48 30.65 -51.53
C LEU A 680 -10.92 30.19 -51.28
N ALA A 681 -11.29 28.97 -51.68
CA ALA A 681 -12.63 28.43 -51.45
C ALA A 681 -13.00 28.37 -49.95
N ASN A 682 -12.04 28.05 -49.07
CA ASN A 682 -12.23 28.11 -47.63
C ASN A 682 -12.49 29.53 -47.12
N ALA A 683 -11.82 30.53 -47.70
CA ALA A 683 -12.05 31.94 -47.36
C ALA A 683 -13.44 32.42 -47.83
N GLU A 684 -13.93 31.93 -48.98
CA GLU A 684 -15.29 32.16 -49.47
C GLU A 684 -16.35 31.49 -48.60
N ILE A 685 -16.18 30.21 -48.25
CA ILE A 685 -17.09 29.47 -47.35
C ILE A 685 -17.18 30.15 -45.99
N LEU A 686 -16.05 30.58 -45.43
CA LEU A 686 -16.01 31.31 -44.16
C LEU A 686 -16.78 32.64 -44.26
N SER A 687 -16.61 33.37 -45.36
CA SER A 687 -17.32 34.62 -45.60
C SER A 687 -18.84 34.39 -45.69
N GLY A 688 -19.27 33.32 -46.39
CA GLY A 688 -20.67 32.90 -46.44
C GLY A 688 -21.22 32.46 -45.06
N LEU A 689 -20.41 31.79 -44.26
CA LEU A 689 -20.77 31.36 -42.90
C LEU A 689 -21.01 32.57 -41.98
N TRP A 690 -20.16 33.59 -42.03
CA TRP A 690 -20.37 34.81 -41.23
C TRP A 690 -21.55 35.66 -41.73
N LEU A 691 -21.82 35.71 -43.04
CA LEU A 691 -23.01 36.37 -43.59
C LEU A 691 -24.30 35.66 -43.15
N THR A 692 -24.35 34.33 -43.20
CA THR A 692 -25.50 33.55 -42.70
C THR A 692 -25.67 33.69 -41.20
N GLY A 693 -24.58 33.77 -40.42
CA GLY A 693 -24.62 34.05 -38.99
C GLY A 693 -25.26 35.40 -38.65
N LEU A 694 -24.99 36.44 -39.44
CA LEU A 694 -25.66 37.75 -39.32
C LEU A 694 -27.16 37.67 -39.62
N ALA A 695 -27.55 36.92 -40.64
CA ALA A 695 -28.96 36.73 -41.01
C ALA A 695 -29.75 35.90 -39.98
N VAL A 696 -29.15 34.85 -39.41
CA VAL A 696 -29.77 34.01 -38.37
C VAL A 696 -29.92 34.77 -37.05
N ARG A 697 -28.95 35.62 -36.70
CA ARG A 697 -28.99 36.47 -35.49
C ARG A 697 -30.13 37.49 -35.50
N ALA A 698 -30.69 37.81 -36.67
CA ALA A 698 -31.84 38.71 -36.80
C ALA A 698 -33.20 38.06 -36.43
N ARG A 699 -33.27 36.72 -36.26
CA ARG A 699 -34.50 36.01 -35.88
C ARG A 699 -34.72 36.00 -34.36
N ARG A 700 -35.99 36.01 -33.92
CA ARG A 700 -36.38 36.20 -32.51
C ARG A 700 -36.66 34.91 -31.72
N ASP A 701 -36.73 33.72 -32.33
CA ASP A 701 -37.02 32.48 -31.59
C ASP A 701 -35.82 32.02 -30.76
N SER A 702 -36.06 31.37 -29.62
CA SER A 702 -35.04 31.01 -28.62
C SER A 702 -33.90 30.10 -29.13
N LEU A 703 -34.13 29.32 -30.20
CA LEU A 703 -33.16 28.41 -30.80
C LEU A 703 -32.20 29.12 -31.77
N PHE A 704 -32.67 30.12 -32.53
CA PHE A 704 -31.87 30.78 -33.58
C PHE A 704 -30.65 31.55 -33.05
N PRO A 705 -30.69 32.25 -31.90
CA PRO A 705 -29.50 32.81 -31.27
C PRO A 705 -28.42 31.76 -30.97
N LEU A 706 -28.80 30.55 -30.56
CA LEU A 706 -27.85 29.46 -30.32
C LEU A 706 -27.17 29.01 -31.62
N TYR A 707 -27.91 28.98 -32.74
CA TYR A 707 -27.35 28.72 -34.06
C TYR A 707 -26.44 29.86 -34.55
N ALA A 708 -26.82 31.12 -34.35
CA ALA A 708 -25.97 32.27 -34.69
C ALA A 708 -24.65 32.27 -33.90
N ASP A 709 -24.68 31.95 -32.62
CA ASP A 709 -23.49 31.79 -31.78
C ASP A 709 -22.62 30.62 -32.27
N SER A 710 -23.23 29.48 -32.60
CA SER A 710 -22.51 28.30 -33.12
C SER A 710 -21.85 28.57 -34.47
N ILE A 711 -22.51 29.31 -35.35
CA ILE A 711 -21.98 29.75 -36.65
C ILE A 711 -20.77 30.67 -36.47
N HIS A 712 -20.84 31.60 -35.52
CA HIS A 712 -19.71 32.48 -35.21
C HIS A 712 -18.48 31.70 -34.72
N GLU A 713 -18.68 30.73 -33.83
CA GLU A 713 -17.61 29.89 -33.28
C GLU A 713 -16.97 28.98 -34.34
N TRP A 714 -17.76 28.33 -35.20
CA TRP A 714 -17.24 27.59 -36.34
C TRP A 714 -16.51 28.51 -37.33
N GLY A 715 -16.98 29.75 -37.50
CA GLY A 715 -16.28 30.74 -38.30
C GLY A 715 -14.92 31.13 -37.70
N ILE A 716 -14.80 31.31 -36.39
CA ILE A 716 -13.50 31.51 -35.73
C ILE A 716 -12.59 30.30 -35.94
N PHE A 717 -13.11 29.08 -35.77
CA PHE A 717 -12.35 27.85 -35.96
C PHE A 717 -11.80 27.72 -37.39
N LEU A 718 -12.65 27.93 -38.39
CA LEU A 718 -12.25 27.89 -39.79
C LEU A 718 -11.30 29.04 -40.16
N CYS A 719 -11.47 30.24 -39.58
CA CYS A 719 -10.56 31.37 -39.74
C CYS A 719 -9.16 31.05 -39.24
N LEU A 720 -9.04 30.49 -38.03
CA LEU A 720 -7.78 30.05 -37.45
C LEU A 720 -7.15 28.90 -38.24
N GLY A 721 -7.96 27.93 -38.69
CA GLY A 721 -7.49 26.85 -39.55
C GLY A 721 -6.92 27.38 -40.87
N ASN A 722 -7.60 28.33 -41.50
CA ASN A 722 -7.13 28.94 -42.74
C ASN A 722 -5.88 29.80 -42.53
N LEU A 723 -5.80 30.55 -41.42
CA LEU A 723 -4.59 31.28 -41.03
C LEU A 723 -3.38 30.33 -40.83
N GLY A 724 -3.62 29.16 -40.23
CA GLY A 724 -2.62 28.10 -40.10
C GLY A 724 -2.17 27.54 -41.45
N ILE A 725 -3.10 27.30 -42.36
CA ILE A 725 -2.79 26.85 -43.73
C ILE A 725 -1.98 27.91 -44.49
N LEU A 726 -2.33 29.20 -44.38
CA LEU A 726 -1.57 30.31 -44.97
C LEU A 726 -0.16 30.41 -44.38
N THR A 727 0.00 30.25 -43.07
CA THR A 727 1.32 30.25 -42.40
C THR A 727 2.15 29.04 -42.85
N LEU A 728 1.54 27.87 -42.97
CA LEU A 728 2.19 26.67 -43.48
C LEU A 728 2.62 26.86 -44.94
N HIS A 729 1.77 27.46 -45.77
CA HIS A 729 2.11 27.80 -47.14
C HIS A 729 3.35 28.72 -47.21
N LEU A 730 3.35 29.83 -46.46
CA LEU A 730 4.51 30.73 -46.35
C LEU A 730 5.77 29.98 -45.88
N THR A 731 5.63 29.08 -44.91
CA THR A 731 6.76 28.26 -44.43
C THR A 731 7.31 27.36 -45.54
N LEU A 732 6.43 26.70 -46.30
CA LEU A 732 6.81 25.86 -47.44
C LEU A 732 7.48 26.67 -48.56
N VAL A 733 7.09 27.92 -48.74
CA VAL A 733 7.75 28.89 -49.63
C VAL A 733 9.15 29.23 -49.11
N VAL A 734 9.31 29.51 -47.81
CA VAL A 734 10.60 29.84 -47.18
C VAL A 734 11.62 28.71 -47.36
N ILE A 735 11.22 27.46 -47.14
CA ILE A 735 12.11 26.30 -47.33
C ILE A 735 12.27 25.88 -48.79
N GLY A 736 11.56 26.53 -49.71
CA GLY A 736 11.72 26.36 -51.17
C GLY A 736 10.98 25.17 -51.76
N LEU A 737 10.01 24.60 -51.04
CA LEU A 737 9.15 23.54 -51.58
C LEU A 737 8.05 24.12 -52.46
N PHE A 738 7.52 25.29 -52.11
CA PHE A 738 6.48 25.99 -52.87
C PHE A 738 6.96 27.34 -53.41
N THR A 739 6.21 27.88 -54.38
CA THR A 739 6.41 29.22 -54.92
C THR A 739 5.33 30.18 -54.40
N PRO A 740 5.66 31.46 -54.19
CA PRO A 740 4.68 32.46 -53.78
C PRO A 740 3.49 32.54 -54.74
N ASN A 741 2.26 32.64 -54.21
CA ASN A 741 1.04 32.57 -55.04
C ASN A 741 0.06 33.74 -54.82
N ARG A 742 -0.50 34.27 -55.92
CA ARG A 742 -1.49 35.36 -55.90
C ARG A 742 -2.78 35.02 -55.17
N GLN A 743 -3.24 33.76 -55.26
CA GLN A 743 -4.47 33.30 -54.62
C GLN A 743 -4.31 33.24 -53.10
N VAL A 744 -3.10 33.01 -52.58
CA VAL A 744 -2.78 33.01 -51.15
C VAL A 744 -2.83 34.44 -50.60
N ILE A 745 -2.26 35.41 -51.33
CA ILE A 745 -2.36 36.84 -50.99
C ILE A 745 -3.81 37.30 -51.05
N ALA A 746 -4.56 36.95 -52.10
CA ALA A 746 -5.97 37.28 -52.24
C ALA A 746 -6.82 36.68 -51.09
N SER A 747 -6.50 35.46 -50.66
CA SER A 747 -7.14 34.82 -49.51
C SER A 747 -6.85 35.58 -48.22
N GLY A 748 -5.61 36.02 -48.00
CA GLY A 748 -5.24 36.85 -46.85
C GLY A 748 -6.01 38.17 -46.80
N PHE A 749 -6.17 38.86 -47.94
CA PHE A 749 -6.99 40.07 -48.03
C PHE A 749 -8.48 39.80 -47.81
N LEU A 750 -9.02 38.72 -48.39
CA LEU A 750 -10.44 38.37 -48.25
C LEU A 750 -10.78 37.99 -46.81
N LEU A 751 -9.91 37.22 -46.14
CA LEU A 751 -10.05 36.91 -44.70
C LEU A 751 -9.96 38.16 -43.83
N GLY A 752 -8.97 39.03 -44.09
CA GLY A 752 -8.79 40.27 -43.34
C GLY A 752 -9.98 41.22 -43.49
N THR A 753 -10.50 41.39 -44.70
CA THR A 753 -11.66 42.26 -44.97
C THR A 753 -12.96 41.67 -44.42
N SER A 754 -13.20 40.36 -44.58
CA SER A 754 -14.38 39.69 -44.00
C SER A 754 -14.39 39.76 -42.47
N LEU A 755 -13.23 39.61 -41.82
CA LEU A 755 -13.11 39.72 -40.37
C LEU A 755 -13.31 41.15 -39.87
N LEU A 756 -12.75 42.15 -40.56
CA LEU A 756 -12.98 43.56 -40.26
C LEU A 756 -14.43 43.97 -40.47
N PHE A 757 -15.09 43.45 -41.51
CA PHE A 757 -16.51 43.70 -41.78
C PHE A 757 -17.41 43.07 -40.72
N TYR A 758 -17.12 41.84 -40.29
CA TYR A 758 -17.85 41.17 -39.23
C TYR A 758 -17.67 41.87 -37.87
N SER A 759 -16.46 42.36 -37.57
CA SER A 759 -16.10 43.04 -36.32
C SER A 759 -16.33 44.56 -36.32
N ARG A 760 -16.89 45.15 -37.40
CA ARG A 760 -17.02 46.62 -37.58
C ARG A 760 -17.71 47.36 -36.44
N ASN A 761 -18.63 46.69 -35.73
CA ASN A 761 -19.39 47.30 -34.64
C ASN A 761 -18.73 47.11 -33.26
N ARG A 762 -17.73 46.23 -33.14
CA ARG A 762 -16.93 45.97 -31.93
C ARG A 762 -15.57 45.39 -32.33
N LEU A 763 -14.54 46.23 -32.35
CA LEU A 763 -13.16 45.79 -32.56
C LEU A 763 -12.72 44.94 -31.37
N ASP A 764 -12.48 43.65 -31.58
CA ASP A 764 -12.03 42.71 -30.55
C ASP A 764 -10.54 42.39 -30.70
N ASN A 765 -9.93 41.84 -29.64
CA ASN A 765 -8.51 41.48 -29.67
C ASN A 765 -8.21 40.42 -30.74
N PHE A 766 -9.17 39.52 -31.01
CA PHE A 766 -9.01 38.45 -31.99
C PHE A 766 -8.83 39.03 -33.40
N ALA A 767 -9.70 39.96 -33.81
CA ALA A 767 -9.61 40.61 -35.11
C ALA A 767 -8.29 41.36 -35.28
N VAL A 768 -7.82 42.10 -34.26
CA VAL A 768 -6.55 42.83 -34.34
C VAL A 768 -5.37 41.87 -34.52
N TRP A 769 -5.29 40.80 -33.73
CA TRP A 769 -4.18 39.85 -33.84
C TRP A 769 -4.17 39.12 -35.19
N VAL A 770 -5.33 38.65 -35.65
CA VAL A 770 -5.44 37.96 -36.95
C VAL A 770 -5.08 38.91 -38.09
N VAL A 771 -5.51 40.18 -38.04
CA VAL A 771 -5.14 41.18 -39.06
C VAL A 771 -3.64 41.48 -39.04
N MET A 772 -3.02 41.62 -37.86
CA MET A 772 -1.56 41.85 -37.78
C MET A 772 -0.76 40.65 -38.28
N TRP A 773 -1.22 39.42 -37.97
CA TRP A 773 -0.59 38.19 -38.45
C TRP A 773 -0.76 38.03 -39.97
N LEU A 774 -1.97 38.28 -40.51
CA LEU A 774 -2.19 38.32 -41.96
C LEU A 774 -1.33 39.39 -42.62
N GLY A 775 -1.14 40.55 -41.98
CA GLY A 775 -0.27 41.62 -42.46
C GLY A 775 1.19 41.19 -42.56
N GLU A 776 1.69 40.42 -41.59
CA GLU A 776 3.04 39.82 -41.64
C GLU A 776 3.16 38.79 -42.76
N ILE A 777 2.19 37.87 -42.89
CA ILE A 777 2.19 36.86 -43.96
C ILE A 777 2.18 37.53 -45.33
N ILE A 778 1.33 38.54 -45.54
CA ILE A 778 1.26 39.30 -46.79
C ILE A 778 2.58 40.02 -47.06
N ALA A 779 3.19 40.65 -46.04
CA ALA A 779 4.47 41.35 -46.19
C ALA A 779 5.61 40.39 -46.55
N ALA A 780 5.73 39.26 -45.85
CA ALA A 780 6.73 38.25 -46.11
C ALA A 780 6.55 37.63 -47.50
N GLU A 781 5.34 37.19 -47.85
CA GLU A 781 5.01 36.59 -49.15
C GLU A 781 5.28 37.57 -50.32
N SER A 782 4.98 38.86 -50.12
CA SER A 782 5.23 39.91 -51.13
C SER A 782 6.72 40.16 -51.37
N VAL A 783 7.53 40.18 -50.29
CA VAL A 783 8.99 40.35 -50.39
C VAL A 783 9.62 39.12 -51.04
N LEU A 784 9.24 37.92 -50.59
CA LEU A 784 9.74 36.64 -51.12
C LEU A 784 9.35 36.42 -52.59
N TRP A 785 8.21 36.96 -53.03
CA TRP A 785 7.85 36.99 -54.45
C TRP A 785 8.81 37.88 -55.26
N THR A 786 9.22 39.03 -54.71
CA THR A 786 10.13 39.94 -55.43
C THR A 786 11.58 39.46 -55.42
N ARG A 787 12.12 39.12 -54.23
CA ARG A 787 13.50 38.65 -54.04
C ARG A 787 13.59 37.80 -52.77
N ARG A 788 14.30 36.68 -52.84
CA ARG A 788 14.49 35.75 -51.71
C ARG A 788 15.61 36.22 -50.77
N ASP A 789 15.34 37.28 -49.99
CA ASP A 789 16.30 37.92 -49.07
C ASP A 789 15.72 38.02 -47.65
N PHE A 790 16.18 37.15 -46.74
CA PHE A 790 15.64 37.04 -45.38
C PHE A 790 16.07 38.19 -44.47
N LEU A 791 17.27 38.75 -44.67
CA LEU A 791 17.74 39.91 -43.94
C LEU A 791 16.91 41.16 -44.31
N LEU A 792 16.50 41.29 -45.57
CA LEU A 792 15.56 42.32 -46.00
C LEU A 792 14.17 42.14 -45.37
N VAL A 793 13.67 40.90 -45.25
CA VAL A 793 12.40 40.60 -44.56
C VAL A 793 12.50 40.96 -43.06
N SER A 794 13.65 40.67 -42.43
CA SER A 794 13.94 41.08 -41.04
C SER A 794 13.94 42.60 -40.88
N GLY A 795 14.62 43.32 -41.78
CA GLY A 795 14.64 44.78 -41.79
C GLY A 795 13.26 45.41 -42.01
N ILE A 796 12.46 44.85 -42.93
CA ILE A 796 11.07 45.28 -43.18
C ILE A 796 10.20 45.04 -41.95
N ASN A 797 10.34 43.90 -41.27
CA ASN A 797 9.64 43.65 -40.01
C ASN A 797 10.09 44.62 -38.90
N LEU A 798 11.37 44.97 -38.81
CA LEU A 798 11.84 45.97 -37.84
C LEU A 798 11.22 47.36 -38.12
N LEU A 799 11.16 47.75 -39.40
CA LEU A 799 10.51 48.99 -39.84
C LEU A 799 9.00 48.98 -39.57
N LEU A 800 8.30 47.88 -39.88
CA LEU A 800 6.89 47.68 -39.54
C LEU A 800 6.68 47.76 -38.02
N GLY A 801 7.57 47.20 -37.21
CA GLY A 801 7.54 47.30 -35.75
C GLY A 801 7.61 48.75 -35.27
N PHE A 802 8.54 49.56 -35.81
CA PHE A 802 8.60 50.99 -35.50
C PHE A 802 7.38 51.77 -36.03
N ALA A 803 6.87 51.46 -37.23
CA ALA A 803 5.70 52.10 -37.81
C ALA A 803 4.44 51.83 -36.98
N VAL A 804 4.22 50.57 -36.59
CA VAL A 804 3.11 50.17 -35.72
C VAL A 804 3.29 50.79 -34.33
N LEU A 805 4.51 50.86 -33.79
CA LEU A 805 4.78 51.56 -32.52
C LEU A 805 4.41 53.06 -32.59
N ALA A 806 4.69 53.72 -33.72
CA ALA A 806 4.32 55.12 -33.95
C ALA A 806 2.80 55.32 -34.03
N ILE A 807 2.08 54.40 -34.70
CA ILE A 807 0.61 54.42 -34.85
C ILE A 807 -0.11 53.99 -33.55
N THR A 808 0.55 53.20 -32.70
CA THR A 808 -0.01 52.73 -31.41
C THR A 808 -0.34 53.88 -30.47
N ARG A 809 0.52 54.91 -30.42
CA ARG A 809 0.34 56.08 -29.52
C ARG A 809 -0.96 56.86 -29.78
N PRO A 810 -1.34 57.23 -31.02
CA PRO A 810 -2.61 57.91 -31.30
C PRO A 810 -3.85 56.99 -31.23
N LEU A 811 -3.71 55.67 -31.38
CA LEU A 811 -4.84 54.73 -31.31
C LEU A 811 -5.22 54.32 -29.88
N LEU A 812 -4.27 54.37 -28.94
CA LEU A 812 -4.46 53.96 -27.55
C LEU A 812 -5.67 54.61 -26.84
N PRO A 813 -5.92 55.93 -27.00
CA PRO A 813 -7.05 56.59 -26.35
C PRO A 813 -8.42 56.19 -26.93
N ARG A 814 -8.48 55.75 -28.20
CA ARG A 814 -9.73 55.36 -28.88
C ARG A 814 -10.15 53.92 -28.55
N PHE A 815 -9.19 53.05 -28.28
CA PHE A 815 -9.44 51.63 -27.96
C PHE A 815 -8.65 51.18 -26.72
N PRO A 816 -8.88 51.79 -25.55
CA PRO A 816 -8.09 51.53 -24.35
C PRO A 816 -8.22 50.08 -23.83
N SER A 817 -9.34 49.42 -24.16
CA SER A 817 -9.71 48.06 -23.76
C SER A 817 -9.20 46.96 -24.71
N VAL A 818 -8.43 47.28 -25.76
CA VAL A 818 -7.91 46.32 -26.74
C VAL A 818 -6.38 46.16 -26.58
N PRO A 819 -5.92 45.27 -25.68
CA PRO A 819 -4.50 44.96 -25.49
C PRO A 819 -3.72 44.69 -26.77
N ALA A 820 -4.33 44.05 -27.77
CA ALA A 820 -3.67 43.70 -29.03
C ALA A 820 -3.02 44.92 -29.71
N VAL A 821 -3.64 46.10 -29.62
CA VAL A 821 -3.09 47.35 -30.16
C VAL A 821 -1.80 47.77 -29.45
N LYS A 822 -1.70 47.53 -28.14
CA LYS A 822 -0.51 47.86 -27.31
C LYS A 822 0.68 46.97 -27.66
N PHE A 823 0.43 45.70 -27.97
CA PHE A 823 1.46 44.68 -28.16
C PHE A 823 1.80 44.39 -29.63
N ALA A 824 1.01 44.86 -30.59
CA ALA A 824 1.25 44.66 -32.01
C ALA A 824 2.68 44.99 -32.49
N PRO A 825 3.35 46.07 -32.01
CA PRO A 825 4.75 46.32 -32.39
C PRO A 825 5.73 45.19 -32.04
N LEU A 826 5.44 44.44 -30.96
CA LEU A 826 6.30 43.34 -30.52
C LEU A 826 6.22 42.12 -31.45
N LEU A 827 5.08 41.91 -32.12
CA LEU A 827 4.95 40.85 -33.14
C LEU A 827 6.03 41.04 -34.21
N PHE A 828 6.10 42.25 -34.76
CA PHE A 828 7.06 42.62 -35.79
C PHE A 828 8.50 42.65 -35.27
N ALA A 829 8.74 43.10 -34.04
CA ALA A 829 10.07 43.03 -33.42
C ALA A 829 10.55 41.57 -33.24
N GLY A 830 9.65 40.67 -32.83
CA GLY A 830 9.93 39.24 -32.76
C GLY A 830 10.19 38.62 -34.12
N MET A 831 9.38 38.96 -35.12
CA MET A 831 9.57 38.51 -36.50
C MET A 831 10.86 39.06 -37.12
N ALA A 832 11.28 40.28 -36.78
CA ALA A 832 12.59 40.79 -37.19
C ALA A 832 13.73 39.91 -36.66
N ILE A 833 13.68 39.49 -35.38
CA ILE A 833 14.66 38.55 -34.83
C ILE A 833 14.57 37.18 -35.50
N PHE A 834 13.36 36.71 -35.82
CA PHE A 834 13.14 35.41 -36.47
C PHE A 834 13.67 35.38 -37.90
N TRP A 835 13.39 36.39 -38.72
CA TRP A 835 13.79 36.40 -40.13
C TRP A 835 15.30 36.54 -40.34
N ARG A 836 16.06 37.06 -39.36
CA ARG A 836 17.53 37.03 -39.40
C ARG A 836 18.14 35.67 -38.97
N TRP A 837 17.31 34.71 -38.58
CA TRP A 837 17.78 33.44 -38.00
C TRP A 837 18.53 32.63 -39.05
N GLY A 838 19.86 32.57 -38.92
CA GLY A 838 20.76 31.95 -39.89
C GLY A 838 21.88 32.88 -40.35
N ASP A 839 21.74 34.19 -40.14
CA ASP A 839 22.78 35.18 -40.42
C ASP A 839 23.61 35.47 -39.16
N TRP A 840 24.95 35.46 -39.26
CA TRP A 840 25.89 35.84 -38.19
C TRP A 840 26.87 36.90 -38.72
N ASN A 841 26.60 38.17 -38.43
CA ASN A 841 27.40 39.29 -38.94
C ASN A 841 27.34 40.50 -37.98
N ALA A 842 28.07 41.56 -38.30
CA ALA A 842 28.15 42.77 -37.46
C ALA A 842 26.79 43.46 -37.20
N TYR A 843 25.77 43.23 -38.05
CA TYR A 843 24.45 43.85 -37.94
C TYR A 843 23.46 43.04 -37.09
N THR A 844 23.75 41.78 -36.77
CA THR A 844 22.80 40.93 -36.04
C THR A 844 22.61 41.39 -34.60
N GLY A 845 23.69 41.82 -33.93
CA GLY A 845 23.62 42.49 -32.64
C GLY A 845 22.84 43.80 -32.70
N LEU A 846 22.90 44.54 -33.82
CA LEU A 846 22.12 45.77 -34.03
C LEU A 846 20.63 45.50 -34.25
N ILE A 847 20.26 44.40 -34.90
CA ILE A 847 18.85 43.97 -35.03
C ILE A 847 18.27 43.62 -33.65
N ILE A 848 19.02 42.90 -32.80
CA ILE A 848 18.60 42.60 -31.42
C ILE A 848 18.49 43.86 -30.59
N LEU A 849 19.41 44.81 -30.77
CA LEU A 849 19.36 46.11 -30.11
C LEU A 849 18.12 46.90 -30.55
N GLY A 850 17.82 46.92 -31.85
CA GLY A 850 16.63 47.56 -32.42
C GLY A 850 15.32 46.94 -31.91
N ALA A 851 15.25 45.61 -31.89
CA ALA A 851 14.11 44.89 -31.31
C ALA A 851 13.97 45.14 -29.80
N SER A 852 15.08 45.21 -29.06
CA SER A 852 15.11 45.57 -27.64
C SER A 852 14.66 47.01 -27.41
N ALA A 853 14.97 47.92 -28.33
CA ALA A 853 14.49 49.31 -28.29
C ALA A 853 12.98 49.41 -28.56
N ILE A 854 12.42 48.62 -29.49
CA ILE A 854 10.96 48.51 -29.68
C ILE A 854 10.31 47.95 -28.40
N GLY A 855 10.87 46.88 -27.83
CA GLY A 855 10.45 46.30 -26.55
C GLY A 855 10.42 47.33 -25.42
N PHE A 856 11.49 48.11 -25.29
CA PHE A 856 11.59 49.17 -24.30
C PHE A 856 10.59 50.31 -24.59
N GLY A 857 10.38 50.68 -25.85
CA GLY A 857 9.41 51.68 -26.27
C GLY A 857 7.95 51.29 -25.97
N VAL A 858 7.61 50.02 -26.17
CA VAL A 858 6.31 49.45 -25.75
C VAL A 858 6.21 49.39 -24.23
N SER A 859 7.30 49.09 -23.51
CA SER A 859 7.28 49.05 -22.04
C SER A 859 6.86 50.39 -21.43
N LEU A 860 7.24 51.50 -22.05
CA LEU A 860 6.90 52.85 -21.60
C LEU A 860 5.43 53.23 -21.85
N SER A 861 4.72 52.55 -22.75
CA SER A 861 3.29 52.79 -23.03
C SER A 861 2.35 51.93 -22.17
N LEU A 862 2.90 51.02 -21.36
CA LEU A 862 2.17 50.09 -20.50
C LEU A 862 2.19 50.54 -19.04
N GLN A 863 1.03 50.52 -18.38
CA GLN A 863 0.94 50.78 -16.93
C GLN A 863 1.75 49.76 -16.09
N ASN A 864 1.89 48.52 -16.58
CA ASN A 864 2.69 47.45 -15.96
C ASN A 864 3.84 46.98 -16.89
N GLY A 865 4.49 47.89 -17.61
CA GLY A 865 5.53 47.56 -18.59
C GLY A 865 6.86 47.04 -18.03
N GLN A 866 7.00 46.95 -16.70
CA GLN A 866 8.29 46.65 -16.04
C GLN A 866 8.92 45.33 -16.52
N ILE A 867 8.12 44.28 -16.73
CA ILE A 867 8.60 42.98 -17.21
C ILE A 867 9.23 43.13 -18.60
N LEU A 868 8.54 43.81 -19.51
CA LEU A 868 9.02 44.04 -20.86
C LEU A 868 10.25 44.97 -20.87
N GLY A 869 10.30 45.95 -19.97
CA GLY A 869 11.47 46.79 -19.76
C GLY A 869 12.68 45.98 -19.28
N TYR A 870 12.49 45.05 -18.33
CA TYR A 870 13.56 44.14 -17.88
C TYR A 870 14.00 43.15 -18.95
N LEU A 871 13.07 42.59 -19.74
CA LEU A 871 13.39 41.75 -20.90
C LEU A 871 14.20 42.52 -21.95
N SER A 872 13.87 43.80 -22.16
CA SER A 872 14.61 44.66 -23.07
C SER A 872 16.04 44.94 -22.56
N LEU A 873 16.25 45.05 -21.24
CA LEU A 873 17.61 45.14 -20.66
C LEU A 873 18.41 43.84 -20.84
N ILE A 874 17.76 42.68 -20.73
CA ILE A 874 18.38 41.39 -21.05
C ILE A 874 18.73 41.34 -22.55
N GLY A 875 17.84 41.80 -23.42
CA GLY A 875 18.08 41.91 -24.86
C GLY A 875 19.28 42.81 -25.21
N ILE A 876 19.46 43.92 -24.47
CA ILE A 876 20.66 44.75 -24.58
C ILE A 876 21.93 43.97 -24.16
N THR A 877 21.86 43.19 -23.07
CA THR A 877 22.99 42.35 -22.63
C THR A 877 23.31 41.28 -23.67
N ALA A 878 22.28 40.66 -24.27
CA ALA A 878 22.43 39.69 -25.35
C ALA A 878 23.06 40.32 -26.59
N ALA A 879 22.67 41.55 -26.96
CA ALA A 879 23.29 42.29 -28.05
C ALA A 879 24.78 42.56 -27.77
N ILE A 880 25.14 42.93 -26.54
CA ILE A 880 26.55 43.13 -26.12
C ILE A 880 27.33 41.81 -26.24
N TYR A 881 26.77 40.69 -25.76
CA TYR A 881 27.41 39.39 -25.89
C TYR A 881 27.57 38.98 -27.35
N GLU A 882 26.55 39.17 -28.19
CA GLU A 882 26.62 38.83 -29.61
C GLU A 882 27.72 39.64 -30.32
N CYS A 883 27.89 40.92 -29.97
CA CYS A 883 29.02 41.72 -30.46
C CYS A 883 30.39 41.20 -29.98
N ILE A 884 30.53 40.84 -28.69
CA ILE A 884 31.78 40.30 -28.13
C ILE A 884 32.12 38.94 -28.74
N LEU A 885 31.13 38.06 -28.87
CA LEU A 885 31.27 36.74 -29.47
C LEU A 885 31.61 36.84 -30.96
N TYR A 886 31.00 37.77 -31.69
CA TYR A 886 31.36 38.05 -33.08
C TYR A 886 32.82 38.51 -33.18
N GLN A 887 33.26 39.46 -32.35
CA GLN A 887 34.67 39.88 -32.33
C GLN A 887 35.63 38.77 -31.92
N ALA A 888 35.28 37.95 -30.93
CA ALA A 888 36.07 36.79 -30.52
C ALA A 888 36.17 35.75 -31.65
N SER A 889 35.10 35.56 -32.43
CA SER A 889 35.10 34.66 -33.59
C SER A 889 36.01 35.10 -34.73
N LEU A 890 36.44 36.37 -34.75
CA LEU A 890 37.39 36.90 -35.74
C LEU A 890 38.87 36.70 -35.33
N GLN A 891 39.16 36.34 -34.07
CA GLN A 891 40.53 36.10 -33.60
C GLN A 891 40.94 34.63 -33.77
N THR A 892 42.16 34.38 -34.25
CA THR A 892 42.71 33.03 -34.43
C THR A 892 43.70 32.69 -33.31
N GLY A 893 43.46 31.58 -32.58
CA GLY A 893 44.41 31.00 -31.61
C GLY A 893 44.17 31.27 -30.10
N GLY A 894 43.03 31.87 -29.70
CA GLY A 894 42.69 32.08 -28.28
C GLY A 894 42.12 30.83 -27.58
N ASN A 895 42.40 30.65 -26.28
CA ASN A 895 41.82 29.57 -25.46
C ASN A 895 40.34 29.90 -25.15
N VAL A 896 39.45 28.91 -25.30
CA VAL A 896 38.01 29.05 -25.01
C VAL A 896 37.77 29.34 -23.52
N SER A 897 38.63 28.85 -22.62
CA SER A 897 38.64 29.21 -21.20
C SER A 897 38.79 30.72 -20.99
N ASP A 898 39.65 31.39 -21.77
CA ASP A 898 39.85 32.84 -21.67
C ASP A 898 38.61 33.62 -22.12
N LEU A 899 37.87 33.13 -23.12
CA LEU A 899 36.60 33.72 -23.55
C LEU A 899 35.56 33.68 -22.42
N TYR A 900 35.41 32.54 -21.74
CA TYR A 900 34.48 32.43 -20.61
C TYR A 900 34.90 33.30 -19.42
N LEU A 901 36.20 33.46 -19.18
CA LEU A 901 36.70 34.38 -18.17
C LEU A 901 36.45 35.85 -18.55
N ILE A 902 36.59 36.22 -19.82
CA ILE A 902 36.23 37.56 -20.32
C ILE A 902 34.72 37.82 -20.14
N LEU A 903 33.88 36.85 -20.52
CA LEU A 903 32.43 36.94 -20.32
C LEU A 903 32.08 37.06 -18.83
N SER A 904 32.71 36.28 -17.94
CA SER A 904 32.53 36.41 -16.49
C SER A 904 32.88 37.81 -15.99
N ARG A 905 34.00 38.39 -16.44
CA ARG A 905 34.43 39.74 -16.08
C ARG A 905 33.45 40.81 -16.56
N VAL A 906 33.04 40.76 -17.82
CA VAL A 906 32.06 41.69 -18.39
C VAL A 906 30.73 41.58 -17.65
N THR A 907 30.29 40.37 -17.33
CA THR A 907 29.04 40.13 -16.60
C THR A 907 29.08 40.70 -15.17
N VAL A 908 30.18 40.48 -14.44
CA VAL A 908 30.39 41.10 -13.11
C VAL A 908 30.46 42.62 -13.22
N ALA A 909 31.11 43.17 -14.25
CA ALA A 909 31.15 44.61 -14.48
C ALA A 909 29.76 45.19 -14.71
N ILE A 910 28.90 44.52 -15.49
CA ILE A 910 27.49 44.88 -15.68
C ILE A 910 26.74 44.83 -14.34
N ALA A 911 26.94 43.78 -13.54
CA ALA A 911 26.33 43.66 -12.21
C ALA A 911 26.72 44.82 -11.29
N PHE A 912 28.00 45.19 -11.24
CA PHE A 912 28.46 46.35 -10.48
C PHE A 912 27.96 47.67 -11.06
N GLY A 913 27.87 47.81 -12.38
CA GLY A 913 27.31 48.97 -13.06
C GLY A 913 25.85 49.23 -12.66
N TYR A 914 25.01 48.19 -12.66
CA TYR A 914 23.65 48.28 -12.14
C TYR A 914 23.62 48.67 -10.66
N ARG A 915 24.51 48.13 -9.83
CA ARG A 915 24.58 48.49 -8.40
C ARG A 915 25.01 49.94 -8.18
N LEU A 916 25.93 50.45 -8.99
CA LEU A 916 26.36 51.85 -8.95
C LEU A 916 25.23 52.79 -9.39
N LEU A 917 24.51 52.44 -10.46
CA LEU A 917 23.33 53.16 -10.93
C LEU A 917 22.22 53.19 -9.86
N VAL A 918 21.92 52.06 -9.23
CA VAL A 918 20.93 52.00 -8.14
C VAL A 918 21.37 52.86 -6.96
N ARG A 919 22.65 52.82 -6.58
CA ARG A 919 23.20 53.65 -5.50
C ARG A 919 23.10 55.15 -5.84
N TRP A 920 23.43 55.53 -7.07
CA TRP A 920 23.34 56.90 -7.55
C TRP A 920 21.89 57.41 -7.57
N CYS A 921 20.94 56.62 -8.05
CA CYS A 921 19.51 56.97 -8.03
C CYS A 921 18.99 57.13 -6.60
N ARG A 922 19.39 56.23 -5.69
CA ARG A 922 19.00 56.29 -4.27
C ARG A 922 19.55 57.54 -3.59
N GLN A 923 20.79 57.94 -3.91
CA GLN A 923 21.39 59.19 -3.41
C GLN A 923 20.63 60.43 -3.90
N LYS A 924 20.02 60.37 -5.09
CA LYS A 924 19.20 61.45 -5.66
C LYS A 924 17.71 61.42 -5.24
N GLY A 925 17.34 60.56 -4.28
CA GLY A 925 15.95 60.46 -3.80
C GLY A 925 14.95 59.89 -4.82
N ARG A 926 15.42 59.20 -5.87
CA ARG A 926 14.55 58.57 -6.88
C ARG A 926 14.21 57.15 -6.46
N GLU A 927 12.96 56.75 -6.64
CA GLU A 927 12.50 55.36 -6.37
C GLU A 927 12.45 54.48 -7.62
N SER A 928 12.49 55.09 -8.82
CA SER A 928 12.47 54.40 -10.11
C SER A 928 13.32 55.12 -11.17
N LEU A 929 13.68 54.39 -12.23
CA LEU A 929 14.36 54.89 -13.41
C LEU A 929 13.64 54.36 -14.66
N PHE A 930 13.15 55.25 -15.53
CA PHE A 930 12.37 54.88 -16.74
C PHE A 930 11.25 53.87 -16.46
N SER A 931 10.45 54.10 -15.42
CA SER A 931 9.38 53.19 -14.91
C SER A 931 9.85 51.86 -14.28
N LEU A 932 11.15 51.56 -14.24
CA LEU A 932 11.72 50.40 -13.56
C LEU A 932 12.06 50.70 -12.11
N SER A 933 11.74 49.76 -11.21
CA SER A 933 11.95 49.94 -9.78
C SER A 933 13.43 49.73 -9.39
N LEU A 934 13.95 50.52 -8.44
CA LEU A 934 15.30 50.30 -7.92
C LEU A 934 15.52 48.89 -7.31
N PRO A 935 14.54 48.27 -6.62
CA PRO A 935 14.64 46.88 -6.21
C PRO A 935 14.77 45.90 -7.37
N GLY A 936 14.04 46.11 -8.48
CA GLY A 936 14.13 45.22 -9.64
C GLY A 936 15.44 45.36 -10.42
N LEU A 937 15.97 46.58 -10.55
CA LEU A 937 17.33 46.78 -11.07
C LEU A 937 18.40 46.13 -10.19
N THR A 938 18.18 46.12 -8.86
CA THR A 938 19.04 45.38 -7.93
C THR A 938 18.95 43.87 -8.13
N ALA A 939 17.76 43.34 -8.43
CA ALA A 939 17.58 41.91 -8.75
C ALA A 939 18.28 41.51 -10.05
N ILE A 940 18.22 42.36 -11.08
CA ILE A 940 18.98 42.15 -12.33
C ILE A 940 20.48 42.12 -12.07
N ALA A 941 20.99 42.99 -11.20
CA ALA A 941 22.39 42.97 -10.81
C ALA A 941 22.79 41.64 -10.13
N HIS A 942 21.92 41.10 -9.25
CA HIS A 942 22.13 39.78 -8.63
C HIS A 942 22.14 38.65 -9.65
N GLY A 943 21.25 38.72 -10.66
CA GLY A 943 21.22 37.76 -11.76
C GLY A 943 22.50 37.79 -12.59
N HIS A 944 23.03 38.97 -12.92
CA HIS A 944 24.30 39.10 -13.62
C HIS A 944 25.47 38.56 -12.79
N TRP A 945 25.50 38.81 -11.48
CA TRP A 945 26.50 38.18 -10.61
C TRP A 945 26.45 36.64 -10.69
N PHE A 946 25.25 36.06 -10.63
CA PHE A 946 25.09 34.60 -10.74
C PHE A 946 25.56 34.06 -12.10
N VAL A 947 25.20 34.73 -13.20
CA VAL A 947 25.66 34.37 -14.55
C VAL A 947 27.19 34.47 -14.64
N ALA A 948 27.80 35.43 -13.97
CA ALA A 948 29.25 35.55 -13.93
C ALA A 948 29.93 34.39 -13.18
N VAL A 949 29.32 33.90 -12.09
CA VAL A 949 29.76 32.69 -11.37
C VAL A 949 29.69 31.47 -12.30
N LEU A 950 28.61 31.33 -13.09
CA LEU A 950 28.49 30.24 -14.06
C LEU A 950 29.60 30.29 -15.12
N TRP A 951 29.85 31.47 -15.70
CA TRP A 951 30.94 31.66 -16.65
C TRP A 951 32.31 31.32 -16.04
N LYS A 952 32.54 31.67 -14.77
CA LYS A 952 33.76 31.30 -14.03
C LYS A 952 33.91 29.78 -13.96
N PHE A 953 32.87 29.04 -13.57
CA PHE A 953 32.95 27.58 -13.43
C PHE A 953 33.14 26.85 -14.76
N VAL A 954 32.46 27.29 -15.83
CA VAL A 954 32.61 26.70 -17.16
C VAL A 954 34.04 26.86 -17.70
N GLY A 955 34.75 27.92 -17.30
CA GLY A 955 36.14 28.14 -17.70
C GLY A 955 37.19 27.28 -17.00
N ILE A 956 36.86 26.53 -15.93
CA ILE A 956 37.83 25.81 -15.08
C ILE A 956 38.54 24.60 -15.73
N PRO A 957 37.89 23.73 -16.53
CA PRO A 957 38.48 22.46 -16.95
C PRO A 957 39.80 22.55 -17.74
N GLU A 958 40.04 23.65 -18.47
CA GLU A 958 41.24 23.89 -19.29
C GLU A 958 42.06 25.08 -18.78
N TYR A 959 41.91 25.39 -17.49
CA TYR A 959 42.45 26.60 -16.88
C TYR A 959 43.91 26.45 -16.43
N HIS A 960 44.75 27.41 -16.79
CA HIS A 960 46.12 27.55 -16.26
C HIS A 960 46.17 28.55 -15.10
N PRO A 961 46.75 28.20 -13.94
CA PRO A 961 46.80 29.08 -12.77
C PRO A 961 47.43 30.44 -13.10
N ASN A 962 46.64 31.51 -12.96
CA ASN A 962 47.04 32.91 -13.16
C ASN A 962 46.54 33.72 -11.94
N PRO A 963 47.38 34.55 -11.31
CA PRO A 963 46.99 35.44 -10.22
C PRO A 963 45.73 36.27 -10.48
N LEU A 964 45.46 36.64 -11.73
CA LEU A 964 44.27 37.39 -12.13
C LEU A 964 42.97 36.61 -11.89
N PHE A 965 42.95 35.28 -12.06
CA PHE A 965 41.75 34.49 -11.78
C PHE A 965 41.43 34.46 -10.30
N PHE A 966 42.43 34.31 -9.43
CA PHE A 966 42.22 34.35 -7.99
C PHE A 966 41.74 35.74 -7.56
N ALA A 967 42.33 36.82 -8.10
CA ALA A 967 41.88 38.18 -7.84
C ALA A 967 40.41 38.41 -8.26
N PHE A 968 40.03 38.00 -9.46
CA PHE A 968 38.63 38.14 -9.93
C PHE A 968 37.67 37.19 -9.23
N SER A 969 38.10 35.99 -8.85
CA SER A 969 37.30 35.04 -8.06
C SER A 969 37.00 35.59 -6.67
N LEU A 970 37.96 36.29 -6.05
CA LEU A 970 37.73 37.02 -4.81
C LEU A 970 36.73 38.18 -5.00
N VAL A 971 36.80 38.90 -6.12
CA VAL A 971 35.81 39.97 -6.45
C VAL A 971 34.40 39.38 -6.62
N ILE A 972 34.29 38.22 -7.29
CA ILE A 972 33.03 37.48 -7.44
C ILE A 972 32.50 37.03 -6.07
N ALA A 973 33.34 36.44 -5.22
CA ALA A 973 32.95 36.01 -3.87
C ALA A 973 32.65 37.18 -2.92
N ALA A 974 33.27 38.35 -3.11
CA ALA A 974 33.03 39.54 -2.30
C ALA A 974 31.64 40.13 -2.51
N TYR A 975 31.08 40.04 -3.73
CA TYR A 975 29.74 40.54 -4.04
C TYR A 975 28.64 40.00 -3.11
N PRO A 976 28.45 38.67 -2.94
CA PRO A 976 27.44 38.10 -2.06
C PRO A 976 27.77 38.34 -0.59
N ILE A 977 29.04 38.32 -0.18
CA ILE A 977 29.45 38.62 1.20
C ILE A 977 29.01 40.05 1.57
N LEU A 978 29.37 41.05 0.75
CA LEU A 978 28.97 42.45 0.94
C LEU A 978 27.44 42.62 0.93
N GLN A 979 26.72 41.80 0.16
CA GLN A 979 25.26 41.81 0.12
C GLN A 979 24.63 41.26 1.41
N GLY A 980 25.30 40.32 2.09
CA GLY A 980 24.86 39.70 3.34
C GLY A 980 24.95 40.62 4.58
N ARG A 981 25.78 41.67 4.54
CA ARG A 981 25.95 42.61 5.67
C ARG A 981 24.69 43.43 5.97
N ASN A 982 23.95 43.82 4.93
CA ASN A 982 22.84 44.78 5.03
C ASN A 982 21.46 44.13 4.90
N ARG A 983 21.35 42.79 4.94
CA ARG A 983 20.08 42.07 4.77
C ARG A 983 19.80 41.12 5.92
N PRO A 984 18.52 40.96 6.34
CA PRO A 984 18.14 40.02 7.38
C PRO A 984 18.34 38.55 6.96
N GLN A 985 18.29 38.29 5.66
CA GLN A 985 18.43 36.95 5.06
C GLN A 985 19.91 36.57 4.91
N GLY A 986 20.34 35.56 5.67
CA GLY A 986 21.74 35.15 5.79
C GLY A 986 22.36 34.36 4.64
N TRP A 987 21.57 33.92 3.66
CA TRP A 987 21.99 33.01 2.58
C TRP A 987 23.11 33.57 1.70
N TRP A 988 23.16 34.89 1.54
CA TRP A 988 24.21 35.57 0.78
C TRP A 988 25.61 35.31 1.34
N VAL A 989 25.75 35.24 2.67
CA VAL A 989 27.03 34.90 3.31
C VAL A 989 27.42 33.45 3.02
N TYR A 990 26.46 32.52 3.08
CA TYR A 990 26.72 31.12 2.73
C TYR A 990 27.16 30.95 1.27
N LEU A 991 26.53 31.64 0.31
CA LEU A 991 26.95 31.58 -1.10
C LEU A 991 28.35 32.16 -1.32
N GLY A 992 28.67 33.27 -0.66
CA GLY A 992 30.01 33.85 -0.75
C GLY A 992 31.09 32.94 -0.17
N VAL A 993 30.82 32.32 0.99
CA VAL A 993 31.74 31.35 1.59
C VAL A 993 31.82 30.06 0.77
N ALA A 994 30.73 29.62 0.15
CA ALA A 994 30.73 28.47 -0.75
C ALA A 994 31.56 28.72 -2.02
N ASP A 995 31.43 29.89 -2.65
CA ASP A 995 32.26 30.27 -3.81
C ASP A 995 33.73 30.50 -3.42
N LEU A 996 33.99 30.93 -2.18
CA LEU A 996 35.35 31.01 -1.65
C LEU A 996 35.94 29.61 -1.41
N TYR A 997 35.16 28.70 -0.83
CA TYR A 997 35.58 27.32 -0.57
C TYR A 997 35.76 26.52 -1.88
N SER A 998 34.92 26.75 -2.89
CA SER A 998 35.11 26.17 -4.24
C SER A 998 36.41 26.68 -4.88
N THR A 999 36.73 27.96 -4.70
CA THR A 999 38.01 28.53 -5.17
C THR A 999 39.20 27.89 -4.44
N ALA A 1000 39.07 27.56 -3.15
CA ALA A 1000 40.09 26.82 -2.39
C ALA A 1000 40.25 25.37 -2.88
N ILE A 1001 39.16 24.69 -3.26
CA ILE A 1001 39.22 23.36 -3.88
C ILE A 1001 39.95 23.42 -5.22
N VAL A 1002 39.62 24.39 -6.09
CA VAL A 1002 40.30 24.59 -7.38
C VAL A 1002 41.79 24.89 -7.16
N ALA A 1003 42.12 25.73 -6.17
CA ALA A 1003 43.52 26.01 -5.81
C ALA A 1003 44.27 24.73 -5.39
N ARG A 1004 43.62 23.81 -4.65
CA ARG A 1004 44.21 22.53 -4.27
C ARG A 1004 44.35 21.56 -5.45
N LEU A 1005 43.33 21.46 -6.32
CA LEU A 1005 43.31 20.53 -7.46
C LEU A 1005 44.39 20.86 -8.50
N PHE A 1006 44.64 22.15 -8.75
CA PHE A 1006 45.62 22.60 -9.75
C PHE A 1006 46.95 23.09 -9.13
N GLY A 1007 47.10 22.97 -7.81
CA GLY A 1007 48.28 23.34 -7.05
C GLY A 1007 48.99 22.12 -6.46
N PRO A 1008 49.88 21.44 -7.21
CA PRO A 1008 50.58 20.24 -6.75
C PRO A 1008 51.43 20.48 -5.49
N GLU A 1009 51.88 21.72 -5.27
CA GLU A 1009 52.63 22.13 -4.07
C GLU A 1009 51.84 21.97 -2.75
N LEU A 1010 50.51 21.82 -2.82
CA LEU A 1010 49.63 21.71 -1.65
C LEU A 1010 49.32 20.27 -1.22
N GLU A 1011 49.83 19.25 -1.92
CA GLU A 1011 49.52 17.84 -1.66
C GLU A 1011 50.03 17.31 -0.32
N GLY A 1012 51.17 17.81 0.16
CA GLY A 1012 51.71 17.43 1.47
C GLY A 1012 50.80 17.75 2.66
N PHE A 1013 49.80 18.62 2.49
CA PHE A 1013 48.86 19.01 3.54
C PHE A 1013 47.58 18.16 3.58
N ASP A 1014 47.38 17.23 2.64
CA ASP A 1014 46.17 16.41 2.54
C ASP A 1014 45.78 15.68 3.83
N PRO A 1015 46.70 15.01 4.55
CA PRO A 1015 46.38 14.32 5.80
C PRO A 1015 45.98 15.26 6.94
N PHE A 1016 46.28 16.56 6.81
CA PHE A 1016 46.10 17.60 7.83
C PHE A 1016 44.99 18.59 7.51
N PHE A 1017 44.37 18.55 6.32
CA PHE A 1017 43.28 19.46 5.98
C PHE A 1017 42.10 19.36 6.95
N GLY A 1018 41.77 18.16 7.44
CA GLY A 1018 40.79 17.98 8.52
C GLY A 1018 41.18 18.78 9.78
N ALA A 1019 42.44 18.71 10.21
CA ALA A 1019 42.93 19.49 11.34
C ALA A 1019 42.91 21.01 11.08
N ILE A 1020 43.37 21.45 9.91
CA ILE A 1020 43.36 22.87 9.50
C ILE A 1020 41.92 23.41 9.48
N SER A 1021 40.97 22.62 8.98
CA SER A 1021 39.55 23.00 8.94
C SER A 1021 38.95 23.16 10.35
N CYS A 1022 39.35 22.35 11.33
CA CYS A 1022 38.96 22.52 12.73
C CYS A 1022 39.49 23.83 13.33
N ILE A 1023 40.72 24.24 12.97
CA ILE A 1023 41.31 25.52 13.43
C ILE A 1023 40.51 26.70 12.86
N PHE A 1024 40.24 26.70 11.55
CA PHE A 1024 39.41 27.74 10.93
C PHE A 1024 37.99 27.76 11.49
N ALA A 1025 37.39 26.60 11.67
CA ALA A 1025 36.08 26.46 12.29
C ALA A 1025 36.06 27.03 13.71
N PHE A 1026 37.05 26.72 14.53
CA PHE A 1026 37.17 27.28 15.87
C PHE A 1026 37.27 28.82 15.83
N ALA A 1027 38.14 29.38 14.98
CA ALA A 1027 38.28 30.81 14.81
C ALA A 1027 36.96 31.48 14.35
N PHE A 1028 36.27 30.86 13.39
CA PHE A 1028 34.99 31.37 12.87
C PHE A 1028 33.88 31.26 13.92
N TYR A 1029 33.92 30.26 14.80
CA TYR A 1029 32.91 30.09 15.83
C TYR A 1029 33.04 31.12 16.96
N GLU A 1030 34.27 31.45 17.36
CA GLU A 1030 34.57 32.36 18.48
C GLU A 1030 34.73 33.84 18.08
N ALA A 1031 34.87 34.14 16.78
CA ALA A 1031 35.01 35.51 16.32
C ALA A 1031 33.80 36.41 16.71
N PRO A 1032 34.03 37.68 17.08
CA PRO A 1032 32.99 38.60 17.56
C PRO A 1032 32.21 39.23 16.40
N TRP A 1033 31.59 38.39 15.55
CA TRP A 1033 30.89 38.79 14.33
C TRP A 1033 29.88 39.92 14.54
N GLU A 1034 29.15 39.91 15.66
CA GLU A 1034 28.19 40.96 16.02
C GLU A 1034 28.85 42.33 16.18
N ARG A 1035 30.05 42.39 16.79
CA ARG A 1035 30.80 43.65 16.93
C ARG A 1035 31.29 44.19 15.59
N TRP A 1036 31.47 43.30 14.60
CA TRP A 1036 31.85 43.68 13.23
C TRP A 1036 30.66 44.00 12.33
N GLY A 1037 29.43 43.96 12.88
CA GLY A 1037 28.19 44.25 12.15
C GLY A 1037 27.67 43.06 11.33
N TRP A 1038 28.00 41.83 11.72
CA TRP A 1038 27.52 40.58 11.10
C TRP A 1038 26.70 39.74 12.09
N ARG A 1039 25.81 38.88 11.60
CA ARG A 1039 25.05 37.95 12.46
C ARG A 1039 25.92 36.76 12.89
N SER A 1040 26.05 36.54 14.20
CA SER A 1040 26.88 35.47 14.76
C SER A 1040 26.38 34.06 14.42
N ASP A 1041 25.07 33.84 14.35
CA ASP A 1041 24.46 32.52 14.09
C ASP A 1041 24.94 31.89 12.77
N ILE A 1042 25.07 32.71 11.71
CA ILE A 1042 25.41 32.25 10.37
C ILE A 1042 26.86 31.74 10.34
N TRP A 1043 27.78 32.56 10.86
CA TRP A 1043 29.20 32.21 10.90
C TRP A 1043 29.48 31.01 11.83
N ARG A 1044 28.73 30.91 12.93
CA ARG A 1044 28.78 29.73 13.81
C ARG A 1044 28.29 28.46 13.12
N ASN A 1045 27.25 28.53 12.30
CA ASN A 1045 26.78 27.36 11.53
C ASN A 1045 27.78 26.95 10.46
N ILE A 1046 28.37 27.92 9.75
CA ILE A 1046 29.44 27.67 8.77
C ILE A 1046 30.63 26.99 9.47
N ALA A 1047 31.03 27.48 10.63
CA ALA A 1047 32.09 26.88 11.43
C ALA A 1047 31.82 25.41 11.80
N ILE A 1048 30.59 25.06 12.22
CA ILE A 1048 30.24 23.67 12.57
C ILE A 1048 30.34 22.73 11.35
N GLY A 1049 30.01 23.23 10.15
CA GLY A 1049 29.95 22.43 8.92
C GLY A 1049 31.29 22.21 8.22
N ILE A 1050 32.22 23.18 8.31
CA ILE A 1050 33.52 23.13 7.61
C ILE A 1050 34.30 21.84 7.91
N PRO A 1051 34.50 21.42 9.19
CA PRO A 1051 35.29 20.23 9.50
C PRO A 1051 34.69 18.93 8.98
N LEU A 1052 33.36 18.80 9.00
CA LEU A 1052 32.66 17.65 8.44
C LEU A 1052 32.84 17.56 6.92
N LEU A 1053 32.69 18.69 6.22
CA LEU A 1053 32.86 18.76 4.77
C LEU A 1053 34.30 18.43 4.38
N THR A 1054 35.28 18.98 5.08
CA THR A 1054 36.70 18.69 4.81
C THR A 1054 37.05 17.23 5.11
N ALA A 1055 36.51 16.63 6.18
CA ALA A 1055 36.72 15.22 6.49
C ALA A 1055 36.15 14.29 5.41
N PHE A 1056 35.00 14.64 4.83
CA PHE A 1056 34.40 13.90 3.72
C PHE A 1056 35.27 14.01 2.45
N LEU A 1057 35.74 15.22 2.11
CA LEU A 1057 36.58 15.45 0.94
C LEU A 1057 37.97 14.81 1.04
N THR A 1058 38.47 14.60 2.26
CA THR A 1058 39.81 14.03 2.53
C THR A 1058 39.76 12.62 3.13
N PHE A 1059 38.64 11.91 2.96
CA PHE A 1059 38.36 10.63 3.63
C PHE A 1059 39.47 9.58 3.49
N ILE A 1060 40.17 9.54 2.35
CA ILE A 1060 41.25 8.58 2.08
C ILE A 1060 42.58 9.00 2.74
N PRO A 1061 43.13 10.21 2.49
CA PRO A 1061 44.41 10.61 3.07
C PRO A 1061 44.33 11.03 4.56
N ILE A 1062 43.13 11.13 5.16
CA ILE A 1062 42.98 11.69 6.51
C ILE A 1062 43.81 10.95 7.57
N SER A 1063 44.60 11.70 8.32
CA SER A 1063 45.43 11.17 9.41
C SER A 1063 44.59 10.83 10.65
N TYR A 1064 45.11 9.94 11.52
CA TYR A 1064 44.55 9.70 12.86
C TYR A 1064 44.45 11.00 13.68
N PHE A 1065 45.44 11.89 13.54
CA PHE A 1065 45.45 13.20 14.19
C PHE A 1065 44.26 14.07 13.75
N SER A 1066 43.98 14.13 12.44
CA SER A 1066 42.82 14.87 11.91
C SER A 1066 41.49 14.28 12.40
N ILE A 1067 41.32 12.94 12.39
CA ILE A 1067 40.10 12.28 12.91
C ILE A 1067 39.89 12.62 14.40
N LEU A 1068 40.96 12.54 15.20
CA LEU A 1068 40.92 12.87 16.61
C LEU A 1068 40.54 14.35 16.83
N LEU A 1069 41.14 15.28 16.07
CA LEU A 1069 40.87 16.70 16.21
C LEU A 1069 39.41 17.04 15.84
N ILE A 1070 38.85 16.36 14.83
CA ILE A 1070 37.43 16.47 14.49
C ILE A 1070 36.53 15.93 15.61
N ALA A 1071 36.88 14.78 16.19
CA ALA A 1071 36.15 14.22 17.33
C ALA A 1071 36.17 15.16 18.54
N VAL A 1072 37.32 15.76 18.84
CA VAL A 1072 37.50 16.76 19.91
C VAL A 1072 36.72 18.04 19.61
N PHE A 1073 36.72 18.53 18.37
CA PHE A 1073 35.94 19.70 17.97
C PHE A 1073 34.44 19.50 18.22
N TYR A 1074 33.89 18.34 17.84
CA TYR A 1074 32.47 18.05 18.09
C TYR A 1074 32.16 17.77 19.56
N ALA A 1075 33.10 17.21 20.33
CA ALA A 1075 32.97 17.11 21.78
C ALA A 1075 32.89 18.51 22.42
N TRP A 1076 33.77 19.42 21.98
CA TRP A 1076 33.79 20.81 22.45
C TRP A 1076 32.48 21.55 22.13
N ILE A 1077 31.88 21.33 20.96
CA ILE A 1077 30.54 21.85 20.63
C ILE A 1077 29.48 21.24 21.56
N ALA A 1078 29.55 19.94 21.84
CA ALA A 1078 28.56 19.23 22.65
C ALA A 1078 28.52 19.69 24.11
N LEU A 1079 29.62 20.24 24.63
CA LEU A 1079 29.70 20.83 25.97
C LEU A 1079 28.95 22.16 26.11
N ARG A 1080 28.50 22.77 24.99
CA ARG A 1080 27.73 24.02 25.03
C ARG A 1080 26.25 23.73 25.40
N PRO A 1081 25.57 24.66 26.11
CA PRO A 1081 24.16 24.47 26.49
C PRO A 1081 23.26 24.13 25.30
N GLY A 1082 22.42 23.10 25.45
CA GLY A 1082 21.46 22.66 24.43
C GLY A 1082 22.06 21.91 23.22
N LYS A 1083 23.37 21.65 23.18
CA LYS A 1083 24.08 21.09 22.02
C LYS A 1083 24.57 19.65 22.19
N ILE A 1084 24.09 18.93 23.21
CA ILE A 1084 24.59 17.59 23.57
C ILE A 1084 24.55 16.55 22.43
N ARG A 1085 23.62 16.69 21.47
CA ARG A 1085 23.48 15.77 20.32
C ARG A 1085 24.69 15.80 19.37
N TRP A 1086 25.49 16.85 19.37
CA TRP A 1086 26.73 16.89 18.60
C TRP A 1086 27.78 15.90 19.14
N SER A 1087 27.61 15.39 20.37
CA SER A 1087 28.44 14.30 20.89
C SER A 1087 28.28 13.01 20.07
N TYR A 1088 27.20 12.82 19.32
CA TYR A 1088 27.05 11.65 18.44
C TYR A 1088 28.07 11.66 17.33
N LEU A 1089 28.35 12.85 16.78
CA LEU A 1089 29.37 13.01 15.75
C LEU A 1089 30.76 12.81 16.34
N SER A 1090 31.00 13.30 17.56
CA SER A 1090 32.24 13.01 18.31
C SER A 1090 32.45 11.51 18.52
N VAL A 1091 31.44 10.78 19.01
CA VAL A 1091 31.47 9.32 19.20
C VAL A 1091 31.65 8.60 17.86
N ALA A 1092 31.03 9.06 16.78
CA ALA A 1092 31.18 8.46 15.45
C ALA A 1092 32.62 8.59 14.94
N PHE A 1093 33.24 9.78 15.02
CA PHE A 1093 34.64 9.97 14.61
C PHE A 1093 35.61 9.22 15.55
N ALA A 1094 35.31 9.14 16.85
CA ALA A 1094 36.09 8.33 17.80
C ALA A 1094 36.01 6.83 17.45
N ASN A 1095 34.81 6.30 17.20
CA ASN A 1095 34.61 4.91 16.77
C ASN A 1095 35.28 4.63 15.43
N TRP A 1096 35.25 5.57 14.48
CA TRP A 1096 35.97 5.43 13.21
C TRP A 1096 37.48 5.32 13.44
N GLY A 1097 38.05 6.17 14.30
CA GLY A 1097 39.46 6.08 14.70
C GLY A 1097 39.81 4.74 15.35
N ILE A 1098 38.96 4.25 16.28
CA ILE A 1098 39.18 3.00 17.00
C ILE A 1098 39.00 1.77 16.09
N PHE A 1099 38.02 1.75 15.19
CA PHE A 1099 37.88 0.67 14.21
C PHE A 1099 39.05 0.62 13.25
N ARG A 1100 39.54 1.78 12.79
CA ARG A 1100 40.76 1.83 11.96
C ARG A 1100 41.97 1.29 12.73
N PHE A 1101 42.04 1.55 14.04
CA PHE A 1101 43.04 0.96 14.93
C PHE A 1101 42.88 -0.56 15.08
N PHE A 1102 41.68 -1.08 15.32
CA PHE A 1102 41.43 -2.54 15.38
C PHE A 1102 41.83 -3.26 14.10
N ILE A 1103 41.50 -2.68 12.94
CA ILE A 1103 41.89 -3.23 11.62
C ILE A 1103 43.43 -3.19 11.47
N ARG A 1104 44.10 -2.14 11.94
CA ARG A 1104 45.55 -2.02 11.88
C ARG A 1104 46.27 -3.04 12.76
N GLU A 1105 45.77 -3.29 13.95
CA GLU A 1105 46.35 -4.22 14.94
C GLU A 1105 45.79 -5.66 14.81
N ASP A 1106 45.08 -5.96 13.71
CA ASP A 1106 44.49 -7.28 13.39
C ASP A 1106 43.58 -7.87 14.49
N LEU A 1107 42.87 -7.00 15.23
CA LEU A 1107 41.89 -7.41 16.23
C LEU A 1107 40.57 -7.79 15.53
N THR A 1108 40.40 -9.08 15.24
CA THR A 1108 39.27 -9.63 14.46
C THR A 1108 38.13 -10.20 15.31
N ASP A 1109 38.28 -10.33 16.63
CA ASP A 1109 37.21 -10.84 17.50
C ASP A 1109 35.98 -9.90 17.48
N VAL A 1110 34.84 -10.46 17.09
CA VAL A 1110 33.54 -9.78 16.96
C VAL A 1110 33.09 -9.14 18.28
N LEU A 1111 33.54 -9.67 19.42
CA LEU A 1111 33.21 -9.14 20.75
C LEU A 1111 33.75 -7.71 20.94
N PHE A 1112 34.94 -7.36 20.41
CA PHE A 1112 35.48 -6.00 20.54
C PHE A 1112 34.61 -4.96 19.81
N TYR A 1113 34.14 -5.29 18.61
CA TYR A 1113 33.24 -4.43 17.83
C TYR A 1113 31.85 -4.34 18.48
N ALA A 1114 31.33 -5.45 19.00
CA ALA A 1114 30.05 -5.52 19.70
C ALA A 1114 30.06 -4.72 21.02
N VAL A 1115 31.16 -4.77 21.78
CA VAL A 1115 31.34 -3.99 23.01
C VAL A 1115 31.43 -2.49 22.70
N LEU A 1116 32.26 -2.07 21.74
CA LEU A 1116 32.39 -0.64 21.40
C LEU A 1116 31.07 -0.05 20.89
N THR A 1117 30.37 -0.79 20.03
CA THR A 1117 29.06 -0.38 19.51
C THR A 1117 27.99 -0.42 20.61
N GLY A 1118 27.95 -1.49 21.42
CA GLY A 1118 27.02 -1.65 22.52
C GLY A 1118 27.16 -0.53 23.55
N LEU A 1119 28.39 -0.16 23.94
CA LEU A 1119 28.67 0.98 24.82
C LEU A 1119 28.23 2.32 24.21
N SER A 1120 28.42 2.50 22.90
CA SER A 1120 27.94 3.71 22.20
C SER A 1120 26.41 3.83 22.25
N LEU A 1121 25.69 2.73 22.07
CA LEU A 1121 24.21 2.69 22.19
C LEU A 1121 23.77 2.98 23.63
N LEU A 1122 24.48 2.44 24.62
CA LEU A 1122 24.20 2.70 26.04
C LEU A 1122 24.50 4.16 26.43
N TYR A 1123 25.55 4.77 25.87
CA TYR A 1123 25.83 6.20 26.02
C TYR A 1123 24.69 7.07 25.49
N ILE A 1124 24.19 6.77 24.28
CA ILE A 1124 23.04 7.49 23.70
C ILE A 1124 21.79 7.32 24.58
N ALA A 1125 21.53 6.11 25.07
CA ALA A 1125 20.40 5.82 25.95
C ALA A 1125 20.43 6.64 27.27
N GLN A 1126 21.63 7.03 27.72
CA GLN A 1126 21.83 7.76 28.97
C GLN A 1126 21.85 9.29 28.78
N VAL A 1127 22.41 9.77 27.66
CA VAL A 1127 22.69 11.19 27.44
C VAL A 1127 21.60 11.89 26.63
N ASP A 1128 20.86 11.19 25.76
CA ASP A 1128 19.86 11.82 24.89
C ASP A 1128 18.68 12.44 25.69
N PRO A 1129 18.40 13.75 25.52
CA PRO A 1129 17.31 14.43 26.24
C PRO A 1129 15.90 13.89 25.91
N PHE A 1130 15.67 13.37 24.70
CA PHE A 1130 14.39 12.82 24.28
C PHE A 1130 14.16 11.42 24.85
N LEU A 1131 15.20 10.60 24.97
CA LEU A 1131 15.09 9.29 25.63
C LEU A 1131 14.85 9.41 27.15
N ARG A 1132 15.28 10.51 27.79
CA ARG A 1132 14.99 10.76 29.22
C ARG A 1132 13.49 10.85 29.53
N SER A 1133 12.68 11.40 28.62
CA SER A 1133 11.23 11.55 28.84
C SER A 1133 10.41 10.31 28.45
N ARG A 1134 10.97 9.38 27.66
CA ARG A 1134 10.27 8.19 27.15
C ARG A 1134 10.85 6.89 27.71
N ARG A 1135 10.33 6.47 28.86
CA ARG A 1135 10.80 5.26 29.60
C ARG A 1135 10.85 4.00 28.75
N VAL A 1136 9.85 3.75 27.91
CA VAL A 1136 9.77 2.57 27.04
C VAL A 1136 10.88 2.58 25.98
N ALA A 1137 11.09 3.71 25.30
CA ALA A 1137 12.14 3.83 24.30
C ALA A 1137 13.53 3.67 24.94
N LYS A 1138 13.77 4.34 26.07
CA LYS A 1138 15.01 4.21 26.85
C LYS A 1138 15.28 2.76 27.26
N HIS A 1139 14.24 2.02 27.66
CA HIS A 1139 14.35 0.60 27.99
C HIS A 1139 14.82 -0.24 26.79
N TYR A 1140 14.23 -0.05 25.60
CA TYR A 1140 14.65 -0.80 24.41
C TYR A 1140 16.08 -0.48 23.96
N TRP A 1141 16.52 0.78 24.06
CA TRP A 1141 17.92 1.13 23.77
C TRP A 1141 18.91 0.47 24.75
N ARG A 1142 18.53 0.35 26.03
CA ARG A 1142 19.33 -0.38 27.03
C ARG A 1142 19.35 -1.88 26.75
N VAL A 1143 18.21 -2.47 26.37
CA VAL A 1143 18.12 -3.88 25.94
C VAL A 1143 18.95 -4.13 24.68
N ALA A 1144 18.92 -3.22 23.70
CA ALA A 1144 19.71 -3.34 22.48
C ALA A 1144 21.21 -3.27 22.76
N GLY A 1145 21.66 -2.27 23.53
CA GLY A 1145 23.08 -2.12 23.85
C GLY A 1145 23.63 -3.26 24.71
N SER A 1146 22.93 -3.64 25.78
CA SER A 1146 23.36 -4.77 26.63
C SER A 1146 23.14 -6.14 25.97
N GLY A 1147 22.07 -6.28 25.18
CA GLY A 1147 21.76 -7.49 24.43
C GLY A 1147 22.80 -7.76 23.34
N LEU A 1148 23.28 -6.74 22.62
CA LEU A 1148 24.35 -6.89 21.64
C LEU A 1148 25.61 -7.49 22.27
N ILE A 1149 25.96 -7.04 23.48
CA ILE A 1149 27.14 -7.55 24.20
C ILE A 1149 26.89 -8.99 24.69
N CYS A 1150 25.78 -9.22 25.40
CA CYS A 1150 25.49 -10.53 26.02
C CYS A 1150 25.18 -11.63 25.00
N VAL A 1151 24.45 -11.34 23.92
CA VAL A 1151 24.11 -12.32 22.88
C VAL A 1151 25.35 -12.71 22.08
N THR A 1152 26.20 -11.74 21.71
CA THR A 1152 27.46 -12.05 21.02
C THR A 1152 28.34 -12.94 21.88
N ALA A 1153 28.48 -12.66 23.18
CA ALA A 1153 29.22 -13.53 24.10
C ALA A 1153 28.61 -14.94 24.20
N VAL A 1154 27.27 -15.06 24.26
CA VAL A 1154 26.56 -16.34 24.37
C VAL A 1154 26.59 -17.17 23.09
N LEU A 1155 26.69 -16.55 21.91
CA LEU A 1155 26.72 -17.28 20.64
C LEU A 1155 28.13 -17.69 20.23
N PHE A 1156 29.13 -16.83 20.45
CA PHE A 1156 30.48 -17.02 19.91
C PHE A 1156 31.51 -17.51 20.93
N HIS A 1157 31.22 -17.46 22.24
CA HIS A 1157 32.21 -17.79 23.28
C HIS A 1157 31.78 -18.92 24.24
N GLN A 1158 30.83 -19.80 23.85
CA GLN A 1158 30.43 -20.96 24.67
C GLN A 1158 31.53 -22.03 24.79
N GLU A 1159 32.39 -22.15 23.77
CA GLU A 1159 33.49 -23.12 23.71
C GLU A 1159 34.55 -22.89 24.80
N THR A 1160 34.59 -21.70 25.40
CA THR A 1160 35.47 -21.37 26.53
C THR A 1160 35.01 -21.95 27.87
N GLY A 1161 34.32 -23.11 27.86
CA GLY A 1161 33.70 -23.70 29.04
C GLY A 1161 32.57 -22.85 29.65
N GLY A 1162 31.98 -21.96 28.86
CA GLY A 1162 30.92 -21.03 29.29
C GLY A 1162 31.38 -19.89 30.21
N TRP A 1163 32.67 -19.75 30.53
CA TRP A 1163 33.16 -18.76 31.51
C TRP A 1163 33.00 -17.31 31.04
N ILE A 1164 33.33 -17.01 29.79
CA ILE A 1164 33.22 -15.66 29.21
C ILE A 1164 31.74 -15.18 29.17
N PRO A 1165 30.79 -15.93 28.57
CA PRO A 1165 29.38 -15.53 28.58
C PRO A 1165 28.80 -15.49 30.01
N ALA A 1166 29.20 -16.39 30.90
CA ALA A 1166 28.77 -16.36 32.30
C ALA A 1166 29.29 -15.11 33.03
N ALA A 1167 30.56 -14.71 32.84
CA ALA A 1167 31.14 -13.53 33.45
C ALA A 1167 30.48 -12.22 32.97
N ILE A 1168 30.24 -12.10 31.66
CA ILE A 1168 29.54 -10.94 31.06
C ILE A 1168 28.08 -10.89 31.53
N ALA A 1169 27.39 -12.03 31.56
CA ALA A 1169 26.03 -12.12 32.06
C ALA A 1169 25.95 -11.74 33.55
N LEU A 1170 26.85 -12.24 34.38
CA LEU A 1170 26.93 -11.92 35.81
C LEU A 1170 27.24 -10.43 36.03
N ALA A 1171 28.20 -9.87 35.30
CA ALA A 1171 28.49 -8.44 35.36
C ALA A 1171 27.25 -7.60 35.00
N THR A 1172 26.51 -8.01 33.96
CA THR A 1172 25.28 -7.33 33.54
C THR A 1172 24.17 -7.45 34.60
N ILE A 1173 24.04 -8.60 35.27
CA ILE A 1173 23.13 -8.79 36.42
C ILE A 1173 23.51 -7.86 37.57
N VAL A 1174 24.79 -7.83 37.96
CA VAL A 1174 25.28 -6.97 39.04
C VAL A 1174 25.04 -5.50 38.72
N ILE A 1175 25.29 -5.07 37.49
CA ILE A 1175 24.99 -3.71 37.03
C ILE A 1175 23.48 -3.45 37.10
N GLY A 1176 22.63 -4.40 36.67
CA GLY A 1176 21.17 -4.28 36.74
C GLY A 1176 20.62 -4.17 38.16
N LEU A 1177 21.17 -4.95 39.09
CA LEU A 1177 20.84 -4.89 40.52
C LEU A 1177 21.31 -3.57 41.15
N GLY A 1178 22.56 -3.18 40.91
CA GLY A 1178 23.15 -1.96 41.49
C GLY A 1178 22.50 -0.67 40.98
N THR A 1179 22.09 -0.65 39.71
CA THR A 1179 21.45 0.52 39.08
C THR A 1179 19.92 0.49 39.15
N ARG A 1180 19.32 -0.63 39.62
CA ARG A 1180 17.87 -0.88 39.58
C ARG A 1180 17.28 -0.70 38.17
N ILE A 1181 17.98 -1.23 37.16
CA ILE A 1181 17.55 -1.18 35.74
C ILE A 1181 17.15 -2.58 35.28
N ARG A 1182 15.87 -2.76 34.94
CA ARG A 1182 15.29 -4.05 34.54
C ARG A 1182 15.91 -4.62 33.28
N ALA A 1183 16.27 -3.77 32.32
CA ALA A 1183 16.86 -4.19 31.04
C ALA A 1183 18.13 -5.02 31.28
N PHE A 1184 19.06 -4.52 32.10
CA PHE A 1184 20.31 -5.22 32.43
C PHE A 1184 20.05 -6.49 33.24
N LEU A 1185 19.15 -6.42 34.23
CA LEU A 1185 18.78 -7.59 35.03
C LEU A 1185 18.21 -8.72 34.15
N PHE A 1186 17.24 -8.42 33.28
CA PHE A 1186 16.60 -9.43 32.44
C PHE A 1186 17.53 -9.98 31.36
N VAL A 1187 18.28 -9.11 30.67
CA VAL A 1187 19.22 -9.54 29.63
C VAL A 1187 20.33 -10.39 30.24
N GLY A 1188 20.92 -9.95 31.36
CA GLY A 1188 21.94 -10.70 32.07
C GLY A 1188 21.43 -12.03 32.62
N THR A 1189 20.25 -12.05 33.26
CA THR A 1189 19.64 -13.29 33.78
C THR A 1189 19.31 -14.27 32.66
N SER A 1190 18.78 -13.79 31.53
CA SER A 1190 18.46 -14.65 30.38
C SER A 1190 19.73 -15.23 29.76
N ALA A 1191 20.78 -14.42 29.57
CA ALA A 1191 22.07 -14.89 29.06
C ALA A 1191 22.73 -15.90 30.00
N PHE A 1192 22.64 -15.67 31.32
CA PHE A 1192 23.15 -16.60 32.34
C PHE A 1192 22.38 -17.92 32.32
N LEU A 1193 21.04 -17.89 32.30
CA LEU A 1193 20.20 -19.08 32.23
C LEU A 1193 20.43 -19.87 30.96
N LEU A 1194 20.60 -19.19 29.81
CA LEU A 1194 20.89 -19.87 28.55
C LEU A 1194 22.26 -20.57 28.60
N THR A 1195 23.25 -19.90 29.18
CA THR A 1195 24.59 -20.47 29.39
C THR A 1195 24.52 -21.68 30.32
N VAL A 1196 23.80 -21.59 31.45
CA VAL A 1196 23.61 -22.72 32.39
C VAL A 1196 22.85 -23.86 31.72
N ALA A 1197 21.78 -23.60 30.99
CA ALA A 1197 21.01 -24.62 30.28
C ALA A 1197 21.87 -25.33 29.23
N TYR A 1198 22.65 -24.58 28.45
CA TYR A 1198 23.59 -25.14 27.49
C TYR A 1198 24.62 -26.04 28.20
N GLN A 1199 25.23 -25.57 29.29
CA GLN A 1199 26.20 -26.37 30.06
C GLN A 1199 25.55 -27.60 30.73
N LEU A 1200 24.30 -27.51 31.19
CA LEU A 1200 23.55 -28.65 31.76
C LEU A 1200 23.21 -29.71 30.70
N ILE A 1201 22.91 -29.29 29.47
CA ILE A 1201 22.68 -30.20 28.34
C ILE A 1201 23.98 -30.93 28.01
N VAL A 1202 25.10 -30.22 27.90
CA VAL A 1202 26.44 -30.81 27.67
C VAL A 1202 26.79 -31.80 28.79
N LEU A 1203 26.61 -31.39 30.05
CA LEU A 1203 26.87 -32.24 31.22
C LEU A 1203 25.95 -33.47 31.28
N GLY A 1204 24.72 -33.34 30.76
CA GLY A 1204 23.73 -34.40 30.58
C GLY A 1204 24.16 -35.53 29.66
N PHE A 1205 25.10 -35.29 28.74
CA PHE A 1205 25.62 -36.31 27.83
C PHE A 1205 26.87 -37.03 28.35
N GLU A 1206 27.64 -36.49 29.32
CA GLU A 1206 29.01 -37.00 29.60
C GLU A 1206 29.23 -37.89 30.87
N TYR A 1207 28.52 -37.73 32.02
CA TYR A 1207 28.85 -38.44 33.29
C TYR A 1207 27.72 -39.27 33.99
N SER A 1208 27.58 -40.59 33.77
CA SER A 1208 26.40 -41.41 34.15
C SER A 1208 26.10 -41.66 35.65
N VAL A 1209 27.10 -41.94 36.50
CA VAL A 1209 26.87 -42.35 37.90
C VAL A 1209 26.61 -41.15 38.82
N LEU A 1210 27.33 -40.05 38.61
CA LEU A 1210 27.12 -38.80 39.33
C LEU A 1210 25.71 -38.22 39.04
N LYS A 1211 25.19 -38.46 37.82
CA LYS A 1211 23.82 -38.10 37.39
C LYS A 1211 22.72 -38.79 38.20
N TRP A 1212 22.87 -40.08 38.54
CA TRP A 1212 21.86 -40.81 39.33
C TRP A 1212 21.76 -40.23 40.75
N LEU A 1213 22.90 -40.07 41.41
CA LEU A 1213 22.94 -39.59 42.79
C LEU A 1213 22.41 -38.16 42.90
N ILE A 1214 22.84 -37.27 41.99
CA ILE A 1214 22.37 -35.88 41.96
C ILE A 1214 20.88 -35.82 41.60
N GLY A 1215 20.43 -36.54 40.58
CA GLY A 1215 19.01 -36.54 40.17
C GLY A 1215 18.06 -37.11 41.23
N LEU A 1216 18.50 -38.11 41.99
CA LEU A 1216 17.69 -38.68 43.08
C LEU A 1216 17.65 -37.72 44.28
N ILE A 1217 18.78 -37.18 44.70
CA ILE A 1217 18.86 -36.23 45.82
C ILE A 1217 18.08 -34.95 45.49
N VAL A 1218 18.31 -34.36 44.31
CA VAL A 1218 17.61 -33.15 43.86
C VAL A 1218 16.12 -33.43 43.67
N GLY A 1219 15.74 -34.61 43.18
CA GLY A 1219 14.34 -34.99 43.00
C GLY A 1219 13.61 -35.09 44.33
N ILE A 1220 14.20 -35.79 45.31
CA ILE A 1220 13.66 -35.90 46.68
C ILE A 1220 13.61 -34.52 47.36
N LEU A 1221 14.65 -33.71 47.17
CA LEU A 1221 14.70 -32.34 47.71
C LEU A 1221 13.57 -31.48 47.11
N ILE A 1222 13.33 -31.57 45.80
CA ILE A 1222 12.27 -30.85 45.11
C ILE A 1222 10.88 -31.32 45.58
N ILE A 1223 10.64 -32.63 45.75
CA ILE A 1223 9.39 -33.15 46.32
C ILE A 1223 9.19 -32.63 47.75
N SER A 1224 10.25 -32.60 48.54
CA SER A 1224 10.23 -32.11 49.93
C SER A 1224 9.96 -30.60 49.98
N ILE A 1225 10.59 -29.85 49.08
CA ILE A 1225 10.34 -28.42 48.89
C ILE A 1225 8.88 -28.20 48.47
N ALA A 1226 8.35 -28.95 47.50
CA ALA A 1226 6.96 -28.87 47.10
C ALA A 1226 5.98 -29.07 48.27
N ALA A 1227 6.24 -30.07 49.13
CA ALA A 1227 5.46 -30.31 50.34
C ALA A 1227 5.58 -29.16 51.37
N ILE A 1228 6.73 -28.50 51.48
CA ILE A 1228 6.92 -27.30 52.31
C ILE A 1228 6.18 -26.09 51.72
N PHE A 1229 6.20 -25.92 50.40
CA PHE A 1229 5.44 -24.87 49.70
C PHE A 1229 3.91 -25.10 49.83
N GLU A 1230 3.43 -26.34 49.83
CA GLU A 1230 2.02 -26.68 50.12
C GLU A 1230 1.62 -26.23 51.53
N ARG A 1231 2.54 -26.39 52.50
CA ARG A 1231 2.34 -26.00 53.91
C ARG A 1231 2.44 -24.49 54.16
N LEU A 1232 3.11 -23.72 53.30
CA LEU A 1232 3.38 -22.28 53.45
C LEU A 1232 2.80 -21.41 52.32
N LYS A 1233 1.80 -21.93 51.59
CA LYS A 1233 1.25 -21.34 50.35
C LYS A 1233 0.97 -19.84 50.43
N GLU A 1234 0.35 -19.38 51.53
CA GLU A 1234 -0.01 -17.97 51.70
C GLU A 1234 1.21 -17.05 51.88
N GLN A 1235 2.24 -17.51 52.60
CA GLN A 1235 3.46 -16.73 52.85
C GLN A 1235 4.30 -16.54 51.58
N VAL A 1236 4.38 -17.57 50.73
CA VAL A 1236 5.11 -17.52 49.45
C VAL A 1236 4.43 -16.57 48.46
N ILE A 1237 3.09 -16.61 48.39
CA ILE A 1237 2.33 -15.72 47.51
C ILE A 1237 2.55 -14.26 47.93
N ALA A 1238 2.54 -13.98 49.24
CA ALA A 1238 2.82 -12.65 49.77
C ALA A 1238 4.24 -12.16 49.44
N LEU A 1239 5.25 -13.03 49.62
CA LEU A 1239 6.66 -12.68 49.35
C LEU A 1239 6.89 -12.40 47.86
N TRP A 1240 6.27 -13.19 46.96
CA TRP A 1240 6.38 -12.99 45.51
C TRP A 1240 5.61 -11.76 45.01
N GLN A 1241 4.45 -11.44 45.60
CA GLN A 1241 3.74 -10.19 45.32
C GLN A 1241 4.62 -8.99 45.68
N ASN A 1242 5.29 -9.04 46.84
CA ASN A 1242 6.21 -7.99 47.27
C ASN A 1242 7.39 -7.79 46.30
N VAL A 1243 8.00 -8.87 45.82
CA VAL A 1243 9.11 -8.80 44.84
C VAL A 1243 8.64 -8.22 43.49
N LEU A 1244 7.45 -8.59 43.02
CA LEU A 1244 6.88 -8.03 41.79
C LEU A 1244 6.53 -6.54 41.93
N GLU A 1245 6.00 -6.13 43.08
CA GLU A 1245 5.73 -4.73 43.40
C GLU A 1245 7.04 -3.92 43.38
N GLN A 1246 8.10 -4.45 44.00
CA GLN A 1246 9.43 -3.83 43.99
C GLN A 1246 10.03 -3.74 42.57
N LEU A 1247 9.93 -4.81 41.76
CA LEU A 1247 10.43 -4.80 40.37
C LEU A 1247 9.63 -3.85 39.47
N ARG A 1248 8.35 -3.58 39.75
CA ARG A 1248 7.57 -2.58 39.02
C ARG A 1248 8.07 -1.15 39.25
N GLN A 1249 8.72 -0.88 40.37
CA GLN A 1249 9.29 0.42 40.72
C GLN A 1249 10.65 0.69 40.07
N TRP A 1250 11.30 -0.32 39.48
CA TRP A 1250 12.61 -0.19 38.82
C TRP A 1250 12.49 0.42 37.42
N GLU A 1251 13.53 1.13 36.97
CA GLU A 1251 13.58 1.68 35.59
C GLU A 1251 13.58 0.54 34.56
#